data_AF-A0A812RHU9-F1
#
_entry.id   AF-A0A812RHU9-F1
#
_cell.length_a   1.000
_cell.length_b   1.000
_cell.length_c   1.000
_cell.angle_alpha   90.00
_cell.angle_beta   90.00
_cell.angle_gamma   90.00
#
_symmetry.space_group_name_H-M   'P 1'
#
loop_
_entity.id
_entity.type
_entity.pdbx_description
1 polymer ?
#
loop_
_entity_poly.entity_id
_entity_poly.type
_entity_poly.pdbx_seq_one_letter_code
_entity_poly.pdbx_strand_id
1 'polypeptide(L)'
;MRGWWCLMVRRLGCQSFRFMWASGRLRCITQRRNVCGATSQACARTTWCARTCCSGTSPKSSKPSPKNGFKGGSGRTTWRRIGGTACLASFPLPQGRPMVLAPISEETWRAAARAKRSSAAIGPDGVSRDDLLRLPSDLVQGMLAIYQEADTGKWPEQMLVGIVAALAKVPHAREVTQYRPITVLSLSYRVWGSIRARQALAYLRGVVPDTPYGNMPGRAAATIWWQLQAEVERAQAQGYVLAGAALDLQKAFNTLPRVPVLALAELVGLPAGLVRGWSGALTGVQRRFKVRGSVGPALLANAGFPEGDAMSVVAMALVDLALHHHIAAQVPLSKVISFVDDWQHLTHHPAVIPEAVQATKAFAQSWDIALDESKTQVWATTAEARKALRNQGFQTTLDARDLGGHLSFSKRVSVYTITTRIKSMQPLWSRLQLSPAPFEQKLRAPSVAAWPRALHGISVVLLGDGHFDGLRSAAVRGLGAKRPGLNPAVLLGLTVYPVADPAFFALLSTFRDLRTHGSPATVGQLADPIAVGALPVGAGPVSVWLGRCNAVGLAWRPEVQMLEDSLGAFDPWATSMQEVELRLVRAWQGSIASRVQHRRGFAGLRQADPVLTRKLTAQWPAEDRALIRITLTGAFFTEDALHHIGGGDSPLCPFCDQRDGVEHRVWRCTAFNRERQQALRGSTFTFEDLPPCQSMHGWCMQPRELDVLQQELLGIPCLLCDFQVPHSAEDQIDLFTDGSCLLPREHHLRLAAWAVTVAAPVGEPAVILAAGPVPGLVQTAYRGELSAVLSALKYAQASDAGFAFGVIVWG
;
A
#
# COMPACT_ATOMS: atom_id res chain seq x y z
N MET A 1 -12.93 8.13 -8.87
CA MET A 1 -12.92 9.11 -9.97
C MET A 1 -11.82 10.14 -9.80
N ARG A 2 -11.97 11.27 -9.10
CA ARG A 2 -10.97 12.39 -9.05
C ARG A 2 -9.47 12.03 -9.03
N GLY A 3 -9.03 11.09 -8.18
CA GLY A 3 -7.59 10.74 -8.05
C GLY A 3 -6.98 10.01 -9.26
N TRP A 4 -7.77 9.24 -10.01
CA TRP A 4 -7.32 8.55 -11.23
C TRP A 4 -7.26 9.51 -12.43
N TRP A 5 -8.23 10.42 -12.53
CA TRP A 5 -8.28 11.43 -13.59
C TRP A 5 -7.09 12.40 -13.52
N CYS A 6 -6.72 12.86 -12.32
CA CYS A 6 -5.52 13.67 -12.13
C CYS A 6 -4.22 12.95 -12.50
N LEU A 7 -4.16 11.62 -12.38
CA LEU A 7 -2.96 10.83 -12.70
C LEU A 7 -2.82 10.59 -14.21
N MET A 8 -3.94 10.35 -14.89
CA MET A 8 -4.04 10.12 -16.33
C MET A 8 -3.71 11.39 -17.13
N VAL A 9 -4.27 12.54 -16.72
CA VAL A 9 -4.04 13.85 -17.37
C VAL A 9 -2.60 14.33 -17.18
N ARG A 10 -1.95 14.04 -16.05
CA ARG A 10 -0.53 14.37 -15.81
C ARG A 10 0.44 13.59 -16.68
N ARG A 11 0.10 12.37 -17.12
CA ARG A 11 0.92 11.60 -18.06
C ARG A 11 0.81 12.12 -19.50
N LEU A 12 -0.20 12.93 -19.80
CA LEU A 12 -0.49 13.46 -21.13
C LEU A 12 -0.04 14.93 -21.33
N GLY A 13 0.63 15.54 -20.35
CA GLY A 13 1.29 16.85 -20.55
C GLY A 13 0.41 18.11 -20.53
N CYS A 14 -0.83 18.03 -20.02
CA CYS A 14 -1.78 19.17 -20.04
C CYS A 14 -1.38 20.33 -19.09
N GLN A 15 -1.54 21.58 -19.54
CA GLN A 15 -1.08 22.81 -18.84
C GLN A 15 -2.05 23.35 -17.78
N SER A 16 -3.35 23.02 -17.83
CA SER A 16 -4.34 23.41 -16.80
C SER A 16 -5.60 22.52 -16.79
N PHE A 17 -6.20 22.28 -15.62
CA PHE A 17 -7.33 21.34 -15.46
C PHE A 17 -8.34 21.86 -14.41
N ARG A 18 -9.64 21.92 -14.76
CA ARG A 18 -10.75 22.33 -13.85
C ARG A 18 -11.79 21.22 -13.73
N PHE A 19 -12.25 20.96 -12.49
CA PHE A 19 -13.31 19.99 -12.18
C PHE A 19 -14.58 20.75 -11.77
N MET A 20 -15.70 20.53 -12.46
CA MET A 20 -16.99 21.13 -12.09
C MET A 20 -18.02 20.01 -11.89
N TRP A 21 -18.71 20.02 -10.74
CA TRP A 21 -19.81 19.09 -10.44
C TRP A 21 -21.12 19.86 -10.56
N ALA A 22 -21.98 19.47 -11.49
CA ALA A 22 -23.32 20.02 -11.62
C ALA A 22 -24.30 19.08 -10.90
N SER A 23 -24.86 19.50 -9.76
CA SER A 23 -25.96 18.80 -9.11
C SER A 23 -27.29 19.23 -9.73
N GLY A 24 -27.74 18.52 -10.76
CA GLY A 24 -29.07 18.72 -11.35
C GLY A 24 -30.17 18.22 -10.40
N ARG A 25 -30.86 19.13 -9.70
CA ARG A 25 -32.14 18.81 -9.05
C ARG A 25 -33.21 18.63 -10.13
N LEU A 26 -33.46 17.38 -10.53
CA LEU A 26 -34.75 17.03 -11.13
C LEU A 26 -35.81 16.99 -10.03
N ARG A 27 -36.80 17.89 -10.16
CA ARG A 27 -38.02 17.92 -9.32
C ARG A 27 -38.76 16.60 -9.53
N CYS A 28 -38.70 15.71 -8.56
CA CYS A 28 -39.58 14.55 -8.50
C CYS A 28 -40.97 15.05 -8.08
N ILE A 29 -41.93 14.93 -9.00
CA ILE A 29 -43.35 15.21 -8.74
C ILE A 29 -43.87 14.17 -7.75
N THR A 30 -44.60 14.69 -6.77
CA THR A 30 -45.27 14.06 -5.64
C THR A 30 -45.96 12.72 -5.94
N GLN A 31 -45.71 11.72 -5.08
CA GLN A 31 -46.71 10.73 -4.71
C GLN A 31 -46.74 10.55 -3.18
N ARG A 32 -47.90 10.88 -2.60
CA ARG A 32 -48.28 10.65 -1.21
C ARG A 32 -48.39 9.14 -0.93
N ARG A 33 -47.92 8.68 0.24
CA ARG A 33 -48.72 7.87 1.18
C ARG A 33 -48.03 7.65 2.53
N ASN A 34 -48.74 8.15 3.55
CA ASN A 34 -49.03 7.56 4.86
C ASN A 34 -47.96 7.39 5.94
N VAL A 35 -48.10 8.31 6.90
CA VAL A 35 -47.65 8.29 8.28
C VAL A 35 -48.53 7.34 9.12
N CYS A 36 -47.89 6.43 9.85
CA CYS A 36 -48.27 5.91 11.18
C CYS A 36 -46.93 5.86 11.95
N GLY A 37 -46.71 6.37 13.15
CA GLY A 37 -47.61 6.59 14.29
C GLY A 37 -47.13 5.70 15.44
N ALA A 38 -46.77 6.31 16.59
CA ALA A 38 -46.46 5.73 17.91
C ALA A 38 -45.01 5.22 18.17
N THR A 39 -44.33 5.43 19.30
CA THR A 39 -44.47 6.29 20.50
C THR A 39 -43.14 6.23 21.30
N SER A 40 -42.93 7.25 22.14
CA SER A 40 -41.85 7.48 23.12
C SER A 40 -41.75 6.52 24.31
N GLN A 41 -40.56 6.50 24.95
CA GLN A 41 -40.21 6.32 26.38
C GLN A 41 -38.98 5.38 26.49
N ALA A 42 -37.94 5.61 27.30
CA ALA A 42 -37.88 6.24 28.61
C ALA A 42 -36.52 6.91 28.90
N CYS A 43 -36.61 7.91 29.77
CA CYS A 43 -35.54 8.65 30.42
C CYS A 43 -35.47 8.19 31.89
N ALA A 44 -34.27 7.97 32.43
CA ALA A 44 -33.99 7.95 33.87
C ALA A 44 -32.49 8.27 34.07
N ARG A 45 -32.14 9.47 34.56
CA ARG A 45 -31.81 9.82 35.97
C ARG A 45 -30.55 9.06 36.45
N THR A 46 -29.48 9.71 36.94
CA THR A 46 -29.47 10.63 38.09
C THR A 46 -28.26 11.60 38.10
N THR A 47 -28.57 12.83 38.47
CA THR A 47 -27.77 13.97 38.97
C THR A 47 -27.18 13.77 40.38
N TRP A 48 -26.08 14.47 40.69
CA TRP A 48 -25.74 15.25 41.93
C TRP A 48 -24.23 15.13 42.24
N CYS A 49 -23.53 16.05 42.90
CA CYS A 49 -23.58 17.49 43.15
C CYS A 49 -22.28 17.77 43.92
N ALA A 50 -21.66 18.93 43.71
CA ALA A 50 -20.53 19.40 44.50
C ALA A 50 -20.94 19.65 45.97
N ARG A 51 -20.03 19.39 46.91
CA ARG A 51 -19.96 20.09 48.21
C ARG A 51 -18.52 20.09 48.76
N THR A 52 -18.09 21.30 49.07
CA THR A 52 -16.97 21.75 49.90
C THR A 52 -16.93 21.09 51.29
N CYS A 53 -15.70 20.87 51.80
CA CYS A 53 -15.40 20.96 53.23
C CYS A 53 -13.97 21.49 53.42
N CYS A 54 -13.87 22.64 54.08
CA CYS A 54 -12.67 23.15 54.70
C CYS A 54 -12.48 22.48 56.07
N SER A 55 -11.26 22.05 56.38
CA SER A 55 -10.75 22.05 57.75
C SER A 55 -9.21 22.11 57.70
N GLY A 56 -8.66 23.13 58.35
CA GLY A 56 -7.24 23.36 58.42
C GLY A 56 -6.56 22.52 59.49
N THR A 57 -5.24 22.36 59.34
CA THR A 57 -4.27 22.32 60.44
C THR A 57 -2.86 22.41 59.82
N SER A 58 -2.10 23.43 60.22
CA SER A 58 -0.65 23.57 60.01
C SER A 58 0.07 22.63 61.01
N PRO A 59 1.28 22.10 60.73
CA PRO A 59 2.46 22.85 61.18
C PRO A 59 3.78 22.67 60.37
N LYS A 60 4.61 23.73 60.44
CA LYS A 60 6.08 23.75 60.65
C LYS A 60 7.05 23.13 59.63
N SER A 61 7.65 24.05 58.86
CA SER A 61 9.10 24.30 58.70
C SER A 61 10.12 23.17 58.96
N SER A 62 10.84 22.78 57.89
CA SER A 62 12.30 22.59 57.94
C SER A 62 12.90 22.66 56.52
N LYS A 63 13.81 23.61 56.32
CA LYS A 63 14.72 23.68 55.17
C LYS A 63 15.85 22.65 55.36
N PRO A 64 16.45 22.17 54.26
CA PRO A 64 17.89 22.35 54.16
C PRO A 64 18.31 22.94 52.80
N SER A 65 19.25 23.88 52.89
CA SER A 65 19.98 24.53 51.79
C SER A 65 20.93 23.56 51.06
N PRO A 66 21.11 23.70 49.73
CA PRO A 66 22.18 23.04 49.01
C PRO A 66 23.48 23.87 49.08
N LYS A 67 24.60 23.21 49.42
CA LYS A 67 25.96 23.71 49.20
C LYS A 67 26.57 22.97 48.00
N ASN A 68 27.49 23.64 47.32
CA ASN A 68 28.26 23.30 46.11
C ASN A 68 27.58 23.89 44.85
N GLY A 69 27.99 25.03 44.31
CA GLY A 69 29.34 25.58 44.22
C GLY A 69 29.85 25.45 42.79
N PHE A 70 29.25 26.19 41.84
CA PHE A 70 29.84 26.45 40.53
C PHE A 70 29.88 27.96 40.33
N LYS A 71 31.09 28.52 40.45
CA LYS A 71 31.38 29.93 40.26
C LYS A 71 31.05 30.34 38.82
N GLY A 72 30.32 31.44 38.68
CA GLY A 72 30.05 32.08 37.40
C GLY A 72 31.33 32.54 36.73
N GLY A 73 31.61 31.97 35.56
CA GLY A 73 32.48 32.56 34.56
C GLY A 73 31.61 33.28 33.53
N SER A 74 31.88 34.55 33.30
CA SER A 74 31.27 35.40 32.29
C SER A 74 31.55 34.88 30.86
N GLY A 75 30.73 33.95 30.38
CA GLY A 75 30.78 33.44 29.01
C GLY A 75 30.01 34.31 28.02
N ARG A 76 30.44 35.55 27.79
CA ARG A 76 29.90 36.41 26.71
C ARG A 76 30.73 36.40 25.43
N THR A 77 31.72 35.51 25.29
CA THR A 77 32.71 35.58 24.19
C THR A 77 32.98 34.27 23.43
N THR A 78 32.15 33.23 23.53
CA THR A 78 32.44 31.93 22.89
C THR A 78 31.47 31.48 21.79
N TRP A 79 30.47 32.28 21.40
CA TRP A 79 29.48 31.87 20.37
C TRP A 79 29.70 32.45 18.96
N ARG A 80 30.78 33.22 18.74
CA ARG A 80 31.13 33.76 17.40
C ARG A 80 32.01 32.83 16.54
N ARG A 81 32.35 31.63 17.02
CA ARG A 81 33.09 30.61 16.26
C ARG A 81 32.44 29.23 16.41
N ILE A 82 31.29 29.03 15.77
CA ILE A 82 30.84 27.68 15.39
C ILE A 82 30.61 27.75 13.88
N GLY A 83 31.49 27.08 13.13
CA GLY A 83 31.62 27.14 11.67
C GLY A 83 30.47 26.53 10.85
N GLY A 84 29.22 26.62 11.32
CA GLY A 84 28.06 26.11 10.58
C GLY A 84 27.83 26.85 9.26
N THR A 85 28.08 28.16 9.21
CA THR A 85 28.01 28.96 7.97
C THR A 85 29.20 28.74 7.04
N ALA A 86 30.38 28.46 7.58
CA ALA A 86 31.58 28.16 6.76
C ALA A 86 31.46 26.80 6.05
N CYS A 87 30.83 25.81 6.68
CA CYS A 87 30.55 24.52 6.05
C CYS A 87 29.51 24.65 4.91
N LEU A 88 28.48 25.50 5.08
CA LEU A 88 27.47 25.75 4.05
C LEU A 88 28.04 26.47 2.80
N ALA A 89 29.09 27.29 2.97
CA ALA A 89 29.70 28.05 1.88
C ALA A 89 30.54 27.19 0.90
N SER A 90 30.90 25.96 1.28
CA SER A 90 31.69 25.05 0.44
C SER A 90 30.84 24.02 -0.33
N PHE A 91 29.51 24.06 -0.24
CA PHE A 91 28.64 23.15 -0.99
C PHE A 91 28.12 23.81 -2.27
N PRO A 92 28.40 23.27 -3.47
CA PRO A 92 27.75 23.70 -4.70
C PRO A 92 26.29 23.22 -4.67
N LEU A 93 25.43 23.97 -4.00
CA LEU A 93 24.00 23.72 -3.95
C LEU A 93 23.34 24.26 -5.24
N PRO A 94 22.28 23.62 -5.74
CA PRO A 94 21.55 24.13 -6.89
C PRO A 94 20.91 25.47 -6.50
N GLN A 95 21.34 26.56 -7.13
CA GLN A 95 20.63 27.84 -7.04
C GLN A 95 19.35 27.74 -7.88
N GLY A 96 18.32 27.12 -7.31
CA GLY A 96 16.99 27.05 -7.91
C GLY A 96 16.31 28.41 -7.91
N ARG A 97 15.34 28.61 -8.81
CA ARG A 97 14.43 29.76 -8.73
C ARG A 97 13.74 29.75 -7.37
N PRO A 98 13.68 30.86 -6.62
CA PRO A 98 13.02 30.90 -5.32
C PRO A 98 11.60 30.35 -5.38
N MET A 99 11.20 29.59 -4.38
CA MET A 99 9.82 29.09 -4.28
C MET A 99 8.86 30.26 -4.17
N VAL A 100 7.81 30.28 -5.00
CA VAL A 100 6.72 31.24 -4.84
C VAL A 100 5.79 30.75 -3.72
N LEU A 101 5.68 31.51 -2.63
CA LEU A 101 4.81 31.18 -1.51
C LEU A 101 3.36 31.55 -1.83
N ALA A 102 2.57 30.59 -2.32
CA ALA A 102 1.14 30.83 -2.49
C ALA A 102 0.47 31.14 -1.13
N PRO A 103 -0.40 32.17 -1.05
CA PRO A 103 -1.17 32.45 0.15
C PRO A 103 -2.09 31.28 0.49
N ILE A 104 -2.36 31.08 1.78
CA ILE A 104 -3.29 30.03 2.21
C ILE A 104 -4.72 30.56 2.03
N SER A 105 -5.43 30.05 1.03
CA SER A 105 -6.86 30.35 0.83
C SER A 105 -7.75 29.55 1.78
N GLU A 106 -8.97 30.01 1.99
CA GLU A 106 -9.99 29.28 2.75
C GLU A 106 -10.25 27.88 2.16
N GLU A 107 -10.30 27.77 0.83
CA GLU A 107 -10.47 26.48 0.16
C GLU A 107 -9.33 25.51 0.49
N THR A 108 -8.08 25.97 0.37
CA THR A 108 -6.89 25.18 0.67
C THR A 108 -6.85 24.77 2.14
N TRP A 109 -7.24 25.69 3.03
CA TRP A 109 -7.33 25.47 4.46
C TRP A 109 -8.37 24.39 4.81
N ARG A 110 -9.61 24.54 4.30
CA ARG A 110 -10.69 23.58 4.54
C ARG A 110 -10.36 22.22 3.94
N ALA A 111 -9.73 22.17 2.77
CA ALA A 111 -9.25 20.93 2.16
C ALA A 111 -8.21 20.22 3.05
N ALA A 112 -7.24 20.96 3.58
CA ALA A 112 -6.23 20.43 4.49
C ALA A 112 -6.81 19.93 5.81
N ALA A 113 -7.78 20.65 6.40
CA ALA A 113 -8.52 20.21 7.59
C ALA A 113 -9.33 18.93 7.30
N ARG A 114 -10.04 18.89 6.16
CA ARG A 114 -10.87 17.74 5.75
C ARG A 114 -10.05 16.48 5.53
N ALA A 115 -8.82 16.63 5.01
CA ALA A 115 -7.88 15.54 4.77
C ALA A 115 -7.33 14.90 6.06
N LYS A 116 -7.48 15.55 7.22
CA LYS A 116 -7.18 14.91 8.51
C LYS A 116 -8.19 13.79 8.77
N ARG A 117 -7.74 12.71 9.43
CA ARG A 117 -8.63 11.61 9.83
C ARG A 117 -9.72 12.13 10.79
N SER A 118 -10.92 11.58 10.71
CA SER A 118 -12.01 11.91 11.65
C SER A 118 -11.61 11.63 13.10
N SER A 119 -10.77 10.61 13.32
CA SER A 119 -10.19 10.24 14.63
C SER A 119 -8.83 10.88 14.92
N ALA A 120 -8.45 11.96 14.22
CA ALA A 120 -7.19 12.64 14.50
C ALA A 120 -7.14 13.11 15.96
N ALA A 121 -6.01 12.86 16.63
CA ALA A 121 -5.84 13.24 18.03
C ALA A 121 -6.08 14.74 18.23
N ILE A 122 -6.83 15.10 19.28
CA ILE A 122 -7.12 16.48 19.65
C ILE A 122 -5.91 17.05 20.38
N GLY A 123 -5.54 18.29 20.07
CA GLY A 123 -4.45 18.99 20.75
C GLY A 123 -4.82 19.37 22.19
N PRO A 124 -3.87 19.91 22.96
CA PRO A 124 -4.16 20.41 24.31
C PRO A 124 -5.11 21.63 24.32
N ASP A 125 -5.31 22.27 23.18
CA ASP A 125 -6.28 23.35 22.94
C ASP A 125 -7.74 22.88 22.83
N GLY A 126 -7.98 21.56 22.79
CA GLY A 126 -9.33 21.00 22.71
C GLY A 126 -9.99 21.10 21.34
N VAL A 127 -9.34 21.70 20.34
CA VAL A 127 -9.91 21.92 19.01
C VAL A 127 -9.86 20.64 18.18
N SER A 128 -11.04 20.13 17.86
CA SER A 128 -11.21 18.93 17.03
C SER A 128 -11.24 19.26 15.53
N ARG A 129 -11.19 18.21 14.70
CA ARG A 129 -11.33 18.35 13.25
C ARG A 129 -12.70 18.90 12.87
N ASP A 130 -13.74 18.48 13.57
CA ASP A 130 -15.10 18.88 13.24
C ASP A 130 -15.36 20.33 13.64
N ASP A 131 -14.72 20.82 14.71
CA ASP A 131 -14.75 22.24 15.08
C ASP A 131 -14.17 23.10 13.95
N LEU A 132 -12.99 22.74 13.44
CA LEU A 132 -12.36 23.45 12.31
C LEU A 132 -13.23 23.45 11.05
N LEU A 133 -13.89 22.32 10.74
CA LEU A 133 -14.74 22.20 9.56
C LEU A 133 -16.05 22.98 9.69
N ARG A 134 -16.54 23.19 10.91
CA ARG A 134 -17.76 23.94 11.22
C ARG A 134 -17.54 25.43 11.41
N LEU A 135 -16.28 25.90 11.43
CA LEU A 135 -16.00 27.33 11.50
C LEU A 135 -16.65 28.08 10.33
N PRO A 136 -17.44 29.14 10.60
CA PRO A 136 -17.93 30.05 9.58
C PRO A 136 -16.77 30.79 8.91
N SER A 137 -17.00 31.32 7.71
CA SER A 137 -15.92 31.85 6.85
C SER A 137 -15.17 33.03 7.47
N ASP A 138 -15.86 33.90 8.20
CA ASP A 138 -15.28 35.00 8.99
C ASP A 138 -14.25 34.50 10.03
N LEU A 139 -14.57 33.46 10.79
CA LEU A 139 -13.63 32.86 11.73
C LEU A 139 -12.47 32.14 11.02
N VAL A 140 -12.71 31.56 9.84
CA VAL A 140 -11.62 31.03 9.01
C VAL A 140 -10.69 32.14 8.55
N GLN A 141 -11.20 33.30 8.13
CA GLN A 141 -10.35 34.45 7.79
C GLN A 141 -9.51 34.90 8.98
N GLY A 142 -10.06 34.89 10.20
CA GLY A 142 -9.28 35.13 11.43
C GLY A 142 -8.14 34.13 11.61
N MET A 143 -8.39 32.84 11.36
CA MET A 143 -7.33 31.81 11.38
C MET A 143 -6.26 32.03 10.30
N LEU A 144 -6.65 32.50 9.11
CA LEU A 144 -5.70 32.82 8.03
C LEU A 144 -4.84 34.05 8.38
N ALA A 145 -5.42 35.05 9.04
CA ALA A 145 -4.67 36.21 9.55
C ALA A 145 -3.62 35.79 10.59
N ILE A 146 -3.94 34.84 11.48
CA ILE A 146 -2.97 34.25 12.42
C ILE A 146 -1.80 33.60 11.65
N TYR A 147 -2.08 32.89 10.56
CA TYR A 147 -1.02 32.29 9.75
C TYR A 147 -0.17 33.30 8.98
N GLN A 148 -0.73 34.45 8.62
CA GLN A 148 0.03 35.54 8.01
C GLN A 148 0.94 36.22 9.03
N GLU A 149 0.43 36.52 10.24
CA GLU A 149 1.27 37.05 11.33
C GLU A 149 2.35 36.05 11.72
N ALA A 150 2.06 34.75 11.64
CA ALA A 150 3.03 33.69 11.87
C ALA A 150 4.26 33.77 10.96
N ASP A 151 4.16 34.29 9.73
CA ASP A 151 5.32 34.47 8.83
C ASP A 151 6.32 35.54 9.34
N THR A 152 5.96 36.28 10.40
CA THR A 152 6.87 37.16 11.16
C THR A 152 7.63 36.44 12.28
N GLY A 153 7.31 35.16 12.53
CA GLY A 153 7.85 34.36 13.63
C GLY A 153 7.00 34.38 14.90
N LYS A 154 5.90 35.12 14.93
CA LYS A 154 5.02 35.23 16.10
C LYS A 154 3.86 34.24 16.03
N TRP A 155 3.70 33.44 17.07
CA TRP A 155 2.65 32.43 17.15
C TRP A 155 1.84 32.57 18.45
N PRO A 156 0.53 32.28 18.43
CA PRO A 156 -0.23 32.08 19.65
C PRO A 156 0.33 30.87 20.43
N GLU A 157 0.61 31.06 21.72
CA GLU A 157 1.18 30.03 22.58
C GLU A 157 0.33 28.75 22.58
N GLN A 158 -1.00 28.90 22.58
CA GLN A 158 -1.97 27.81 22.58
C GLN A 158 -1.78 26.86 21.39
N MET A 159 -1.30 27.37 20.24
CA MET A 159 -1.07 26.57 19.05
C MET A 159 0.23 25.76 19.10
N LEU A 160 1.17 26.18 19.97
CA LEU A 160 2.50 25.62 20.10
C LEU A 160 2.67 24.66 21.30
N VAL A 161 1.64 24.47 22.11
CA VAL A 161 1.66 23.44 23.16
C VAL A 161 1.44 22.07 22.53
N GLY A 162 2.37 21.14 22.79
CA GLY A 162 2.35 19.77 22.29
C GLY A 162 2.29 18.74 23.42
N ILE A 163 1.42 17.75 23.28
CA ILE A 163 1.39 16.58 24.16
C ILE A 163 2.29 15.49 23.58
N VAL A 164 3.28 15.06 24.35
CA VAL A 164 4.16 13.96 23.96
C VAL A 164 3.56 12.64 24.45
N ALA A 165 3.10 11.82 23.50
CA ALA A 165 2.65 10.46 23.74
C ALA A 165 3.79 9.48 23.46
N ALA A 166 4.17 8.68 24.46
CA ALA A 166 5.21 7.66 24.33
C ALA A 166 4.63 6.37 23.74
N LEU A 167 4.94 6.08 22.47
CA LEU A 167 4.54 4.83 21.80
C LEU A 167 5.61 3.76 22.00
N ALA A 168 5.25 2.61 22.56
CA ALA A 168 6.18 1.50 22.74
C ALA A 168 6.61 0.91 21.39
N LYS A 169 7.92 0.78 21.16
CA LYS A 169 8.53 0.11 20.00
C LYS A 169 8.45 -1.41 20.10
N VAL A 170 8.47 -1.92 21.34
CA VAL A 170 8.47 -3.35 21.66
C VAL A 170 7.38 -3.68 22.68
N PRO A 171 6.87 -4.93 22.70
CA PRO A 171 6.02 -5.39 23.79
C PRO A 171 6.72 -5.21 25.14
N HIS A 172 5.97 -4.82 26.18
CA HIS A 172 6.47 -4.66 27.55
C HIS A 172 7.68 -3.72 27.69
N ALA A 173 7.74 -2.63 26.91
CA ALA A 173 8.82 -1.65 26.97
C ALA A 173 9.05 -1.10 28.39
N ARG A 174 10.29 -1.16 28.88
CA ARG A 174 10.72 -0.70 30.21
C ARG A 174 11.69 0.49 30.15
N GLU A 175 12.43 0.63 29.06
CA GLU A 175 13.46 1.66 28.91
C GLU A 175 12.99 2.83 28.03
N VAL A 176 13.51 4.05 28.26
CA VAL A 176 13.15 5.24 27.47
C VAL A 176 13.48 5.05 25.98
N THR A 177 14.57 4.36 25.66
CA THR A 177 15.01 4.03 24.29
C THR A 177 14.00 3.16 23.53
N GLN A 178 13.16 2.43 24.24
CA GLN A 178 12.12 1.55 23.72
C GLN A 178 10.80 2.29 23.43
N TYR A 179 10.74 3.61 23.64
CA TYR A 179 9.59 4.43 23.28
C TYR A 179 9.90 5.40 22.13
N ARG A 180 8.87 5.77 21.37
CA ARG A 180 8.87 6.88 20.41
C ARG A 180 8.07 8.06 20.99
N PRO A 181 8.68 9.22 21.23
CA PRO A 181 7.98 10.39 21.74
C PRO A 181 7.26 11.12 20.60
N ILE A 182 5.99 10.78 20.34
CA ILE A 182 5.19 11.49 19.32
C ILE A 182 4.63 12.77 19.91
N THR A 183 4.93 13.91 19.31
CA THR A 183 4.43 15.22 19.72
C THR A 183 3.13 15.55 18.99
N VAL A 184 2.02 15.56 19.72
CA VAL A 184 0.70 15.96 19.20
C VAL A 184 0.51 17.46 19.45
N LEU A 185 0.76 18.26 18.41
CA LEU A 185 0.50 19.70 18.40
C LEU A 185 -0.99 20.01 18.12
N SER A 186 -1.38 21.27 18.37
CA SER A 186 -2.72 21.77 18.03
C SER A 186 -3.13 21.39 16.60
N LEU A 187 -4.41 21.09 16.40
CA LEU A 187 -4.87 20.71 15.07
C LEU A 187 -4.73 21.88 14.08
N SER A 188 -4.98 23.11 14.55
CA SER A 188 -4.79 24.34 13.80
C SER A 188 -3.35 24.52 13.33
N TYR A 189 -2.32 24.30 14.17
CA TYR A 189 -0.93 24.32 13.70
C TYR A 189 -0.65 23.20 12.68
N ARG A 190 -1.15 21.98 12.94
CA ARG A 190 -0.96 20.84 12.03
C ARG A 190 -1.63 21.03 10.67
N VAL A 191 -2.65 21.89 10.54
CA VAL A 191 -3.22 22.30 9.25
C VAL A 191 -2.23 23.17 8.50
N TRP A 192 -1.73 24.24 9.13
CA TRP A 192 -0.68 25.10 8.55
C TRP A 192 0.54 24.29 8.12
N GLY A 193 1.09 23.45 9.03
CA GLY A 193 2.27 22.64 8.76
C GLY A 193 2.05 21.66 7.60
N SER A 194 0.85 21.09 7.44
CA SER A 194 0.55 20.21 6.31
C SER A 194 0.44 20.93 4.97
N ILE A 195 -0.03 22.19 4.97
CA ILE A 195 -0.10 23.00 3.74
C ILE A 195 1.31 23.41 3.34
N ARG A 196 2.06 24.00 4.26
CA ARG A 196 3.42 24.51 4.01
C ARG A 196 4.41 23.39 3.69
N ALA A 197 4.36 22.26 4.40
CA ALA A 197 5.22 21.12 4.08
C ALA A 197 4.93 20.55 2.69
N ARG A 198 3.66 20.48 2.27
CA ARG A 198 3.32 20.00 0.92
C ARG A 198 3.86 20.94 -0.17
N GLN A 199 3.75 22.24 0.03
CA GLN A 199 4.31 23.25 -0.88
C GLN A 199 5.84 23.13 -0.93
N ALA A 200 6.50 23.09 0.23
CA ALA A 200 7.95 22.97 0.34
C ALA A 200 8.48 21.68 -0.27
N LEU A 201 7.89 20.52 0.01
CA LEU A 201 8.32 19.23 -0.55
C LEU A 201 8.07 19.16 -2.06
N ALA A 202 6.99 19.75 -2.56
CA ALA A 202 6.74 19.83 -4.00
C ALA A 202 7.79 20.67 -4.71
N TYR A 203 8.22 21.78 -4.11
CA TYR A 203 9.32 22.60 -4.60
C TYR A 203 10.66 21.85 -4.52
N LEU A 204 10.99 21.29 -3.35
CA LEU A 204 12.25 20.57 -3.13
C LEU A 204 12.41 19.39 -4.07
N ARG A 205 11.32 18.73 -4.51
CA ARG A 205 11.39 17.66 -5.52
C ARG A 205 12.09 18.09 -6.82
N GLY A 206 11.98 19.37 -7.21
CA GLY A 206 12.66 19.89 -8.40
C GLY A 206 14.12 20.29 -8.15
N VAL A 207 14.55 20.30 -6.90
CA VAL A 207 15.90 20.72 -6.47
C VAL A 207 16.73 19.53 -6.01
N VAL A 208 16.10 18.54 -5.38
CA VAL A 208 16.78 17.35 -4.86
C VAL A 208 17.16 16.38 -5.97
N PRO A 209 18.28 15.64 -5.83
CA PRO A 209 18.60 14.51 -6.71
C PRO A 209 17.51 13.43 -6.70
N ASP A 210 17.64 12.44 -7.60
CA ASP A 210 16.67 11.34 -7.67
C ASP A 210 16.77 10.29 -6.55
N THR A 211 17.75 10.45 -5.67
CA THR A 211 18.17 9.45 -4.69
C THR A 211 17.67 9.65 -3.24
N PRO A 212 17.16 10.82 -2.80
CA PRO A 212 16.40 10.93 -1.55
C PRO A 212 14.94 10.45 -1.74
N TYR A 213 14.59 9.31 -1.17
CA TYR A 213 13.23 8.73 -1.26
C TYR A 213 12.36 9.08 -0.06
N GLY A 214 12.97 9.41 1.08
CA GLY A 214 12.28 9.74 2.31
C GLY A 214 11.32 10.92 2.13
N ASN A 215 10.04 10.69 2.43
CA ASN A 215 9.01 11.72 2.46
C ASN A 215 8.78 12.54 1.15
N MET A 216 9.28 12.04 0.02
CA MET A 216 9.04 12.64 -1.29
C MET A 216 7.75 12.11 -1.91
N PRO A 217 6.90 12.96 -2.52
CA PRO A 217 5.69 12.49 -3.18
C PRO A 217 5.97 11.44 -4.26
N GLY A 218 5.35 10.26 -4.14
CA GLY A 218 5.51 9.17 -5.10
C GLY A 218 6.71 8.25 -4.86
N ARG A 219 7.51 8.48 -3.81
CA ARG A 219 8.61 7.61 -3.38
C ARG A 219 8.20 6.83 -2.12
N ALA A 220 8.47 5.53 -2.08
CA ALA A 220 8.14 4.66 -0.95
C ALA A 220 9.36 3.84 -0.52
N ALA A 221 9.42 3.46 0.76
CA ALA A 221 10.44 2.53 1.26
C ALA A 221 10.53 1.25 0.42
N ALA A 222 9.38 0.78 -0.09
CA ALA A 222 9.29 -0.36 -0.99
C ALA A 222 10.11 -0.22 -2.27
N THR A 223 10.19 1.01 -2.80
CA THR A 223 10.98 1.29 -3.99
C THR A 223 12.47 1.06 -3.75
N ILE A 224 13.00 1.45 -2.58
CA ILE A 224 14.43 1.32 -2.28
C ILE A 224 14.83 -0.14 -2.17
N TRP A 225 14.19 -0.90 -1.29
CA TRP A 225 14.60 -2.30 -1.11
C TRP A 225 14.35 -3.12 -2.38
N TRP A 226 13.33 -2.78 -3.18
CA TRP A 226 13.07 -3.47 -4.44
C TRP A 226 14.17 -3.18 -5.47
N GLN A 227 14.50 -1.91 -5.70
CA GLN A 227 15.53 -1.51 -6.66
C GLN A 227 16.93 -1.96 -6.23
N LEU A 228 17.24 -1.87 -4.94
CA LEU A 228 18.51 -2.37 -4.41
C LEU A 228 18.63 -3.87 -4.63
N GLN A 229 17.58 -4.66 -4.36
CA GLN A 229 17.62 -6.10 -4.62
C GLN A 229 17.70 -6.44 -6.11
N ALA A 230 17.06 -5.67 -6.99
CA ALA A 230 17.21 -5.83 -8.44
C ALA A 230 18.65 -5.55 -8.89
N GLU A 231 19.30 -4.53 -8.33
CA GLU A 231 20.71 -4.22 -8.64
C GLU A 231 21.68 -5.26 -8.10
N VAL A 232 21.45 -5.78 -6.88
CA VAL A 232 22.21 -6.89 -6.31
C VAL A 232 22.05 -8.15 -7.16
N GLU A 233 20.83 -8.47 -7.57
CA GLU A 233 20.54 -9.59 -8.46
C GLU A 233 21.30 -9.46 -9.78
N ARG A 234 21.29 -8.27 -10.39
CA ARG A 234 22.04 -7.99 -11.61
C ARG A 234 23.55 -8.16 -11.44
N ALA A 235 24.11 -7.64 -10.35
CA ALA A 235 25.52 -7.82 -10.00
C ALA A 235 25.89 -9.30 -9.88
N GLN A 236 25.06 -10.08 -9.19
CA GLN A 236 25.31 -11.51 -8.99
C GLN A 236 25.16 -12.33 -10.27
N ALA A 237 24.22 -11.95 -11.14
CA ALA A 237 23.97 -12.65 -12.39
C ALA A 237 25.05 -12.35 -13.43
N GLN A 238 25.49 -11.09 -13.54
CA GLN A 238 26.51 -10.66 -14.51
C GLN A 238 27.95 -10.79 -13.99
N GLY A 239 28.14 -11.12 -12.71
CA GLY A 239 29.45 -11.40 -12.12
C GLY A 239 30.26 -10.16 -11.75
N TYR A 240 29.68 -8.96 -11.78
CA TYR A 240 30.35 -7.74 -11.30
C TYR A 240 30.16 -7.54 -9.79
N VAL A 241 31.06 -6.75 -9.19
CA VAL A 241 31.01 -6.46 -7.77
C VAL A 241 30.09 -5.27 -7.47
N LEU A 242 29.34 -5.41 -6.39
CA LEU A 242 28.53 -4.34 -5.81
C LEU A 242 28.73 -4.39 -4.30
N ALA A 243 28.95 -3.23 -3.70
CA ALA A 243 29.12 -3.08 -2.26
C ALA A 243 28.30 -1.90 -1.75
N GLY A 244 27.96 -1.95 -0.47
CA GLY A 244 27.24 -0.86 0.16
C GLY A 244 27.41 -0.81 1.67
N ALA A 245 26.97 0.32 2.22
CA ALA A 245 26.96 0.57 3.65
C ALA A 245 25.65 1.28 4.02
N ALA A 246 24.92 0.80 5.01
CA ALA A 246 23.75 1.46 5.57
C ALA A 246 24.10 2.03 6.95
N LEU A 247 23.74 3.28 7.19
CA LEU A 247 23.97 4.03 8.44
C LEU A 247 22.65 4.64 8.90
N ASP A 248 22.37 4.57 10.20
CA ASP A 248 21.11 5.02 10.80
C ASP A 248 21.36 6.19 11.76
N LEU A 249 20.46 7.16 11.82
CA LEU A 249 20.58 8.28 12.76
C LEU A 249 20.06 7.92 14.16
N GLN A 250 20.79 8.34 15.19
CA GLN A 250 20.31 8.20 16.57
C GLN A 250 19.24 9.25 16.88
N LYS A 251 17.99 8.79 17.09
CA LYS A 251 16.83 9.65 17.43
C LYS A 251 16.65 10.82 16.45
N ALA A 252 16.92 10.57 15.18
CA ALA A 252 16.86 11.49 14.04
C ALA A 252 16.19 12.87 14.30
N PHE A 253 14.85 12.93 14.30
CA PHE A 253 14.12 14.20 14.46
C PHE A 253 14.45 14.96 15.74
N ASN A 254 14.74 14.27 16.84
CA ASN A 254 14.98 14.90 18.14
C ASN A 254 16.37 15.51 18.26
N THR A 255 17.31 15.09 17.41
CA THR A 255 18.72 15.51 17.45
C THR A 255 19.08 16.48 16.32
N LEU A 256 18.26 16.58 15.27
CA LEU A 256 18.56 17.46 14.14
C LEU A 256 18.83 18.92 14.57
N PRO A 257 19.91 19.54 14.05
CA PRO A 257 20.29 20.91 14.38
C PRO A 257 19.36 21.93 13.69
N ARG A 258 18.75 22.85 14.42
CA ARG A 258 17.79 23.80 13.82
C ARG A 258 18.45 24.86 12.94
N VAL A 259 19.54 25.45 13.42
CA VAL A 259 20.19 26.59 12.75
C VAL A 259 20.69 26.24 11.34
N PRO A 260 21.55 25.22 11.13
CA PRO A 260 22.02 24.90 9.78
C PRO A 260 20.90 24.41 8.87
N VAL A 261 19.86 23.72 9.39
CA VAL A 261 18.69 23.31 8.60
C VAL A 261 17.88 24.51 8.10
N LEU A 262 17.58 25.48 8.98
CA LEU A 262 16.83 26.68 8.60
C LEU A 262 17.65 27.59 7.68
N ALA A 263 18.96 27.70 7.89
CA ALA A 263 19.85 28.42 6.98
C ALA A 263 19.89 27.76 5.58
N LEU A 264 19.98 26.42 5.53
CA LEU A 264 19.93 25.69 4.28
C LEU A 264 18.58 25.87 3.58
N ALA A 265 17.47 25.90 4.32
CA ALA A 265 16.15 26.14 3.75
C ALA A 265 16.10 27.44 2.94
N GLU A 266 16.58 28.55 3.51
CA GLU A 266 16.65 29.83 2.79
C GLU A 266 17.60 29.76 1.58
N LEU A 267 18.76 29.12 1.75
CA LEU A 267 19.77 29.01 0.70
C LEU A 267 19.27 28.23 -0.53
N VAL A 268 18.46 27.18 -0.33
CA VAL A 268 17.86 26.42 -1.44
C VAL A 268 16.60 27.08 -2.01
N GLY A 269 16.22 28.25 -1.51
CA GLY A 269 15.16 29.08 -2.05
C GLY A 269 13.81 28.94 -1.35
N LEU A 270 13.74 28.44 -0.11
CA LEU A 270 12.51 28.56 0.68
C LEU A 270 12.31 30.03 1.11
N PRO A 271 11.08 30.55 1.08
CA PRO A 271 10.80 31.95 1.38
C PRO A 271 11.11 32.32 2.82
N ALA A 272 11.79 33.43 3.03
CA ALA A 272 12.21 33.88 4.36
C ALA A 272 11.04 34.02 5.35
N GLY A 273 9.84 34.43 4.90
CA GLY A 273 8.64 34.47 5.75
C GLY A 273 8.26 33.10 6.30
N LEU A 274 8.25 32.07 5.44
CA LEU A 274 7.99 30.69 5.85
C LEU A 274 9.05 30.19 6.84
N VAL A 275 10.34 30.45 6.56
CA VAL A 275 11.44 30.00 7.43
C VAL A 275 11.39 30.71 8.79
N ARG A 276 11.12 32.02 8.83
CA ARG A 276 10.91 32.77 10.09
C ARG A 276 9.73 32.23 10.87
N GLY A 277 8.59 32.01 10.23
CA GLY A 277 7.42 31.46 10.90
C GLY A 277 7.67 30.07 11.46
N TRP A 278 8.36 29.22 10.70
CA TRP A 278 8.75 27.90 11.16
C TRP A 278 9.75 27.96 12.33
N SER A 279 10.76 28.82 12.24
CA SER A 279 11.73 29.06 13.31
C SER A 279 11.05 29.51 14.60
N GLY A 280 10.16 30.51 14.51
CA GLY A 280 9.37 31.01 15.63
C GLY A 280 8.51 29.93 16.30
N ALA A 281 7.87 29.08 15.50
CA ALA A 281 7.15 27.92 16.01
C ALA A 281 8.07 26.97 16.77
N LEU A 282 9.20 26.56 16.17
CA LEU A 282 10.14 25.63 16.80
C LEU A 282 10.68 26.16 18.14
N THR A 283 10.96 27.46 18.23
CA THR A 283 11.41 28.09 19.48
C THR A 283 10.31 28.18 20.54
N GLY A 284 9.05 28.35 20.13
CA GLY A 284 7.91 28.46 21.04
C GLY A 284 7.26 27.13 21.43
N VAL A 285 7.56 26.01 20.74
CA VAL A 285 6.94 24.72 21.02
C VAL A 285 7.29 24.22 22.44
N GLN A 286 6.24 24.08 23.25
CA GLN A 286 6.30 23.49 24.58
C GLN A 286 5.89 22.02 24.52
N ARG A 287 6.76 21.12 24.97
CA ARG A 287 6.49 19.68 25.03
C ARG A 287 6.06 19.30 26.44
N ARG A 288 4.92 18.63 26.56
CA ARG A 288 4.41 18.11 27.84
C ARG A 288 4.20 16.61 27.74
N PHE A 289 4.96 15.83 28.52
CA PHE A 289 4.87 14.37 28.49
C PHE A 289 3.60 13.86 29.14
N LYS A 290 2.87 12.98 28.46
CA LYS A 290 1.70 12.30 29.00
C LYS A 290 2.08 10.91 29.50
N VAL A 291 1.94 10.68 30.81
CA VAL A 291 2.22 9.39 31.46
C VAL A 291 0.99 8.99 32.27
N ARG A 292 0.43 7.81 31.96
CA ARG A 292 -0.75 7.23 32.65
C ARG A 292 -1.94 8.20 32.78
N GLY A 293 -2.18 9.01 31.73
CA GLY A 293 -3.28 9.98 31.71
C GLY A 293 -2.92 11.37 32.25
N SER A 294 -1.87 11.48 33.08
CA SER A 294 -1.39 12.75 33.62
C SER A 294 -0.40 13.44 32.67
N VAL A 295 -0.40 14.77 32.68
CA VAL A 295 0.47 15.60 31.83
C VAL A 295 1.50 16.32 32.69
N GLY A 296 2.77 16.19 32.33
CA GLY A 296 3.89 16.84 33.02
C GLY A 296 4.04 18.33 32.71
N PRO A 297 5.06 19.00 33.30
CA PRO A 297 5.36 20.40 33.04
C PRO A 297 5.78 20.65 31.58
N ALA A 298 5.73 21.91 31.16
CA ALA A 298 6.21 22.35 29.85
C ALA A 298 7.74 22.27 29.77
N LEU A 299 8.24 21.66 28.70
CA LEU A 299 9.66 21.58 28.37
C LEU A 299 9.91 22.23 27.01
N LEU A 300 10.88 23.15 26.99
CA LEU A 300 11.40 23.75 25.76
C LEU A 300 12.61 22.95 25.27
N ALA A 301 12.94 23.08 23.98
CA ALA A 301 14.12 22.46 23.39
C ALA A 301 14.79 23.43 22.43
N ASN A 302 16.12 23.42 22.41
CA ASN A 302 16.98 24.18 21.49
C ASN A 302 17.39 23.37 20.25
N ALA A 303 17.32 22.04 20.32
CA ALA A 303 17.57 21.12 19.21
C ALA A 303 16.30 20.33 18.84
N GLY A 304 16.35 19.69 17.68
CA GLY A 304 15.32 18.77 17.22
C GLY A 304 14.04 19.43 16.71
N PHE A 305 13.34 18.67 15.89
CA PHE A 305 12.06 18.98 15.26
C PHE A 305 10.99 18.01 15.80
N PRO A 306 9.76 18.46 16.10
CA PRO A 306 8.75 17.59 16.72
C PRO A 306 8.38 16.36 15.86
N GLU A 307 8.46 15.15 16.43
CA GLU A 307 7.95 13.95 15.78
C GLU A 307 6.42 14.05 15.60
N GLY A 308 5.94 13.92 14.36
CA GLY A 308 4.52 14.06 14.01
C GLY A 308 4.13 15.42 13.44
N ASP A 309 5.05 16.38 13.38
CA ASP A 309 4.89 17.61 12.61
C ASP A 309 5.28 17.37 11.13
N ALA A 310 4.45 17.87 10.22
CA ALA A 310 4.69 17.78 8.78
C ALA A 310 5.87 18.64 8.34
N MET A 311 6.20 19.74 9.04
CA MET A 311 7.39 20.53 8.71
C MET A 311 8.69 19.84 9.12
N SER A 312 8.69 19.00 10.17
CA SER A 312 9.86 18.19 10.55
C SER A 312 10.35 17.29 9.41
N VAL A 313 9.44 16.85 8.55
CA VAL A 313 9.77 16.09 7.35
C VAL A 313 10.57 16.92 6.34
N VAL A 314 10.26 18.22 6.20
CA VAL A 314 11.04 19.14 5.35
C VAL A 314 12.46 19.28 5.89
N ALA A 315 12.62 19.35 7.22
CA ALA A 315 13.93 19.40 7.85
C ALA A 315 14.79 18.19 7.48
N MET A 316 14.23 16.98 7.55
CA MET A 316 14.96 15.77 7.16
C MET A 316 15.33 15.78 5.67
N ALA A 317 14.41 16.20 4.79
CA ALA A 317 14.70 16.28 3.36
C ALA A 317 15.85 17.26 3.03
N LEU A 318 15.97 18.36 3.78
CA LEU A 318 17.07 19.31 3.64
C LEU A 318 18.40 18.74 4.14
N VAL A 319 18.40 18.00 5.24
CA VAL A 319 19.60 17.31 5.75
C VAL A 319 20.06 16.24 4.76
N ASP A 320 19.13 15.44 4.23
CA ASP A 320 19.41 14.46 3.18
C ASP A 320 20.00 15.15 1.93
N LEU A 321 19.43 16.27 1.49
CA LEU A 321 19.99 17.03 0.38
C LEU A 321 21.45 17.43 0.63
N ALA A 322 21.74 17.98 1.80
CA ALA A 322 23.11 18.37 2.18
C ALA A 322 24.07 17.17 2.19
N LEU A 323 23.64 16.04 2.73
CA LEU A 323 24.43 14.80 2.73
C LEU A 323 24.75 14.36 1.30
N HIS A 324 23.74 14.33 0.42
CA HIS A 324 23.92 13.86 -0.96
C HIS A 324 24.93 14.74 -1.70
N HIS A 325 24.86 16.07 -1.56
CA HIS A 325 25.87 16.96 -2.13
C HIS A 325 27.25 16.78 -1.50
N HIS A 326 27.32 16.60 -0.17
CA HIS A 326 28.59 16.36 0.51
C HIS A 326 29.30 15.11 0.00
N ILE A 327 28.59 13.98 -0.09
CA ILE A 327 29.17 12.73 -0.55
C ILE A 327 29.46 12.76 -2.05
N ALA A 328 28.60 13.36 -2.87
CA ALA A 328 28.88 13.50 -4.30
C ALA A 328 30.17 14.29 -4.58
N ALA A 329 30.49 15.28 -3.73
CA ALA A 329 31.71 16.07 -3.84
C ALA A 329 32.95 15.36 -3.27
N GLN A 330 32.82 14.67 -2.14
CA GLN A 330 33.95 14.04 -1.44
C GLN A 330 34.28 12.66 -2.00
N VAL A 331 33.26 11.87 -2.35
CA VAL A 331 33.40 10.46 -2.73
C VAL A 331 32.54 10.15 -3.98
N PRO A 332 32.93 10.65 -5.18
CA PRO A 332 32.10 10.56 -6.40
C PRO A 332 31.78 9.13 -6.85
N LEU A 333 32.61 8.15 -6.46
CA LEU A 333 32.41 6.72 -6.75
C LEU A 333 31.38 6.05 -5.84
N SER A 334 30.85 6.75 -4.84
CA SER A 334 29.81 6.28 -3.93
C SER A 334 28.49 6.98 -4.23
N LYS A 335 27.48 6.21 -4.65
CA LYS A 335 26.12 6.71 -4.79
C LYS A 335 25.42 6.66 -3.43
N VAL A 336 24.89 7.79 -2.97
CA VAL A 336 24.06 7.84 -1.76
C VAL A 336 22.59 7.66 -2.12
N ILE A 337 21.88 6.88 -1.32
CA ILE A 337 20.43 6.72 -1.31
C ILE A 337 19.99 7.02 0.12
N SER A 338 18.94 7.82 0.32
CA SER A 338 18.41 8.08 1.67
C SER A 338 16.91 7.86 1.77
N PHE A 339 16.47 7.33 2.91
CA PHE A 339 15.08 7.27 3.31
C PHE A 339 14.92 7.81 4.72
N VAL A 340 14.68 9.12 4.82
CA VAL A 340 14.53 9.78 6.12
C VAL A 340 15.86 9.65 6.88
N ASP A 341 15.92 8.83 7.93
CA ASP A 341 17.09 8.64 8.79
C ASP A 341 17.98 7.45 8.40
N ASP A 342 17.61 6.71 7.36
CA ASP A 342 18.39 5.61 6.80
C ASP A 342 19.22 6.11 5.60
N TRP A 343 20.54 6.14 5.76
CA TRP A 343 21.51 6.62 4.79
C TRP A 343 22.33 5.46 4.22
N GLN A 344 22.19 5.22 2.93
CA GLN A 344 22.80 4.08 2.24
C GLN A 344 23.81 4.52 1.19
N HIS A 345 24.97 3.88 1.18
CA HIS A 345 25.98 3.97 0.13
C HIS A 345 25.90 2.76 -0.78
N LEU A 346 26.09 2.99 -2.07
CA LEU A 346 26.14 1.97 -3.11
C LEU A 346 27.29 2.25 -4.07
N THR A 347 28.14 1.26 -4.34
CA THR A 347 29.30 1.42 -5.24
C THR A 347 29.71 0.12 -5.91
N HIS A 348 30.29 0.22 -7.10
CA HIS A 348 31.00 -0.87 -7.78
C HIS A 348 32.48 -0.99 -7.37
N HIS A 349 32.96 -0.11 -6.47
CA HIS A 349 34.34 -0.10 -5.98
C HIS A 349 34.37 -0.32 -4.46
N PRO A 350 34.43 -1.58 -3.98
CA PRO A 350 34.38 -1.87 -2.54
C PRO A 350 35.45 -1.15 -1.71
N ALA A 351 36.61 -0.86 -2.30
CA ALA A 351 37.70 -0.14 -1.65
C ALA A 351 37.33 1.29 -1.20
N VAL A 352 36.26 1.87 -1.77
CA VAL A 352 35.78 3.22 -1.46
C VAL A 352 34.83 3.25 -0.25
N ILE A 353 34.28 2.11 0.18
CA ILE A 353 33.35 2.05 1.32
C ILE A 353 33.91 2.68 2.61
N PRO A 354 35.18 2.45 3.02
CA PRO A 354 35.72 3.09 4.21
C PRO A 354 35.71 4.62 4.12
N GLU A 355 36.12 5.15 2.97
CA GLU A 355 36.14 6.58 2.68
C GLU A 355 34.71 7.16 2.70
N ALA A 356 33.75 6.48 2.07
CA ALA A 356 32.35 6.88 2.07
C ALA A 356 31.74 6.92 3.48
N VAL A 357 32.00 5.90 4.30
CA VAL A 357 31.55 5.84 5.70
C VAL A 357 32.21 6.96 6.51
N GLN A 358 33.50 7.21 6.31
CA GLN A 358 34.23 8.25 7.03
C GLN A 358 33.77 9.67 6.63
N ALA A 359 33.50 9.91 5.35
CA ALA A 359 32.89 11.15 4.86
C ALA A 359 31.50 11.37 5.48
N THR A 360 30.64 10.35 5.55
CA THR A 360 29.34 10.44 6.22
C THR A 360 29.47 10.72 7.72
N LYS A 361 30.45 10.11 8.40
CA LYS A 361 30.75 10.43 9.81
C LYS A 361 31.22 11.88 9.97
N ALA A 362 32.10 12.37 9.09
CA ALA A 362 32.58 13.74 9.11
C ALA A 362 31.44 14.75 8.86
N PHE A 363 30.54 14.45 7.92
CA PHE A 363 29.32 15.22 7.70
C PHE A 363 28.47 15.25 8.97
N ALA A 364 28.14 14.09 9.54
CA ALA A 364 27.31 13.99 10.73
C ALA A 364 27.91 14.79 11.90
N GLN A 365 29.22 14.67 12.13
CA GLN A 365 29.95 15.46 13.14
C GLN A 365 29.87 16.97 12.88
N SER A 366 30.06 17.41 11.63
CA SER A 366 29.99 18.84 11.27
C SER A 366 28.58 19.44 11.44
N TRP A 367 27.54 18.61 11.35
CA TRP A 367 26.14 18.96 11.57
C TRP A 367 25.65 18.69 12.99
N ASP A 368 26.51 18.23 13.92
CA ASP A 368 26.09 17.82 15.28
C ASP A 368 24.98 16.74 15.26
N ILE A 369 25.07 15.81 14.32
CA ILE A 369 24.18 14.65 14.16
C ILE A 369 24.89 13.40 14.68
N ALA A 370 24.19 12.64 15.53
CA ALA A 370 24.68 11.37 16.05
C ALA A 370 24.25 10.19 15.16
N LEU A 371 25.21 9.35 14.76
CA LEU A 371 24.97 8.09 14.06
C LEU A 371 24.85 6.92 15.05
N ASP A 372 23.97 5.97 14.76
CA ASP A 372 23.84 4.73 15.50
C ASP A 372 24.80 3.67 14.94
N GLU A 373 26.04 3.68 15.44
CA GLU A 373 27.09 2.77 14.95
C GLU A 373 26.72 1.29 15.13
N SER A 374 25.85 0.95 16.09
CA SER A 374 25.40 -0.42 16.32
C SER A 374 24.50 -0.96 15.20
N LYS A 375 23.92 -0.06 14.40
CA LYS A 375 23.09 -0.40 13.25
C LYS A 375 23.80 -0.27 11.92
N THR A 376 25.02 0.25 11.91
CA THR A 376 25.81 0.38 10.68
C THR A 376 26.07 -1.01 10.10
N GLN A 377 25.67 -1.21 8.84
CA GLN A 377 25.81 -2.47 8.14
C GLN A 377 26.60 -2.27 6.87
N VAL A 378 27.66 -3.05 6.67
CA VAL A 378 28.43 -3.09 5.42
C VAL A 378 28.18 -4.42 4.72
N TRP A 379 28.11 -4.42 3.39
CA TRP A 379 27.88 -5.62 2.59
C TRP A 379 28.58 -5.53 1.24
N ALA A 380 28.80 -6.70 0.62
CA ALA A 380 29.27 -6.80 -0.76
C ALA A 380 28.82 -8.13 -1.39
N THR A 381 28.60 -8.13 -2.70
CA THR A 381 28.06 -9.28 -3.44
C THR A 381 29.06 -10.44 -3.56
N THR A 382 30.36 -10.15 -3.68
CA THR A 382 31.42 -11.17 -3.83
C THR A 382 32.11 -11.51 -2.52
N ALA A 383 32.59 -12.76 -2.39
CA ALA A 383 33.30 -13.22 -1.20
C ALA A 383 34.64 -12.49 -0.99
N GLU A 384 35.33 -12.19 -2.08
CA GLU A 384 36.59 -11.44 -2.10
C GLU A 384 36.40 -10.02 -1.57
N ALA A 385 35.42 -9.27 -2.08
CA ALA A 385 35.13 -7.92 -1.61
C ALA A 385 34.75 -7.91 -0.13
N ARG A 386 33.96 -8.89 0.33
CA ARG A 386 33.67 -9.03 1.76
C ARG A 386 34.92 -9.30 2.59
N LYS A 387 35.87 -10.12 2.09
CA LYS A 387 37.15 -10.36 2.76
C LYS A 387 37.98 -9.07 2.84
N ALA A 388 38.07 -8.30 1.75
CA ALA A 388 38.77 -7.02 1.72
C ALA A 388 38.21 -6.02 2.74
N LEU A 389 36.88 -5.89 2.81
CA LEU A 389 36.20 -5.01 3.78
C LEU A 389 36.42 -5.46 5.24
N ARG A 390 36.42 -6.77 5.50
CA ARG A 390 36.75 -7.30 6.84
C ARG A 390 38.19 -7.01 7.25
N ASN A 391 39.13 -7.10 6.32
CA ASN A 391 40.53 -6.75 6.59
C ASN A 391 40.71 -5.25 6.93
N GLN A 392 39.75 -4.41 6.52
CA GLN A 392 39.70 -2.98 6.86
C GLN A 392 38.91 -2.70 8.15
N GLY A 393 38.50 -3.73 8.89
CA GLY A 393 37.83 -3.61 10.18
C GLY A 393 36.29 -3.59 10.13
N PHE A 394 35.67 -3.75 8.96
CA PHE A 394 34.21 -3.78 8.85
C PHE A 394 33.62 -5.17 9.11
N GLN A 395 32.48 -5.22 9.80
CA GLN A 395 31.65 -6.41 9.85
C GLN A 395 30.74 -6.48 8.62
N THR A 396 30.94 -7.49 7.78
CA THR A 396 30.16 -7.66 6.55
C THR A 396 28.94 -8.55 6.76
N THR A 397 27.77 -8.09 6.31
CA THR A 397 26.51 -8.84 6.34
C THR A 397 26.23 -9.53 5.00
N LEU A 398 25.53 -10.66 5.04
CA LEU A 398 25.08 -11.40 3.86
C LEU A 398 23.60 -11.14 3.53
N ASP A 399 22.84 -10.74 4.55
CA ASP A 399 21.42 -10.46 4.50
C ASP A 399 21.03 -9.56 5.67
N ALA A 400 20.00 -8.74 5.46
CA ALA A 400 19.59 -7.71 6.40
C ALA A 400 18.07 -7.53 6.43
N ARG A 401 17.58 -6.93 7.52
CA ARG A 401 16.24 -6.36 7.59
C ARG A 401 16.39 -4.86 7.53
N ASP A 402 15.85 -4.26 6.48
CA ASP A 402 16.01 -2.83 6.24
C ASP A 402 14.73 -2.23 5.65
N LEU A 403 14.35 -1.05 6.12
CA LEU A 403 13.10 -0.34 5.75
C LEU A 403 11.83 -1.21 5.73
N GLY A 404 11.80 -2.29 6.52
CA GLY A 404 10.71 -3.27 6.54
C GLY A 404 10.82 -4.39 5.49
N GLY A 405 11.73 -4.30 4.52
CA GLY A 405 12.08 -5.39 3.60
C GLY A 405 13.05 -6.39 4.20
N HIS A 406 13.27 -7.49 3.47
CA HIS A 406 14.38 -8.41 3.69
C HIS A 406 15.31 -8.29 2.48
N LEU A 407 16.56 -7.93 2.74
CA LEU A 407 17.58 -7.76 1.71
C LEU A 407 18.52 -8.95 1.76
N SER A 408 18.81 -9.58 0.62
CA SER A 408 19.92 -10.53 0.48
C SER A 408 21.03 -9.90 -0.35
N PHE A 409 22.26 -9.95 0.14
CA PHE A 409 23.44 -9.43 -0.54
C PHE A 409 24.31 -10.53 -1.15
N SER A 410 24.00 -11.80 -0.86
CA SER A 410 24.76 -12.94 -1.35
C SER A 410 23.86 -13.95 -2.08
N LYS A 411 24.47 -14.93 -2.75
CA LYS A 411 23.74 -16.04 -3.40
C LYS A 411 23.06 -16.99 -2.40
N ARG A 412 23.34 -16.85 -1.10
CA ARG A 412 22.66 -17.62 -0.05
C ARG A 412 21.24 -17.10 0.10
N VAL A 413 20.26 -17.99 -0.03
CA VAL A 413 18.85 -17.67 0.25
C VAL A 413 18.65 -17.60 1.77
N SER A 414 18.19 -16.45 2.23
CA SER A 414 17.75 -16.21 3.62
C SER A 414 16.30 -15.74 3.61
N VAL A 415 15.55 -16.11 4.64
CA VAL A 415 14.11 -15.78 4.78
C VAL A 415 13.72 -15.46 6.23
N TYR A 416 14.69 -15.16 7.11
CA TYR A 416 14.46 -15.07 8.55
C TYR A 416 13.45 -13.97 8.92
N THR A 417 13.44 -12.86 8.18
CA THR A 417 12.51 -11.74 8.41
C THR A 417 11.06 -12.17 8.16
N ILE A 418 10.79 -12.85 7.05
CA ILE A 418 9.45 -13.33 6.70
C ILE A 418 9.02 -14.45 7.65
N THR A 419 9.89 -15.42 7.93
CA THR A 419 9.56 -16.53 8.84
C THR A 419 9.30 -16.05 10.27
N THR A 420 10.01 -15.04 10.76
CA THR A 420 9.72 -14.40 12.06
C THR A 420 8.34 -13.74 12.06
N ARG A 421 7.95 -13.06 10.97
CA ARG A 421 6.60 -12.49 10.82
C ARG A 421 5.53 -13.57 10.80
N ILE A 422 5.74 -14.65 10.06
CA ILE A 422 4.84 -15.82 10.02
C ILE A 422 4.63 -16.38 11.42
N LYS A 423 5.71 -16.61 12.19
CA LYS A 423 5.61 -17.09 13.58
C LYS A 423 4.83 -16.12 14.47
N SER A 424 5.00 -14.82 14.28
CA SER A 424 4.26 -13.78 15.04
C SER A 424 2.74 -13.77 14.78
N MET A 425 2.26 -14.50 13.77
CA MET A 425 0.83 -14.59 13.45
C MET A 425 0.05 -15.55 14.34
N GLN A 426 0.70 -16.41 15.12
CA GLN A 426 0.01 -17.44 15.91
C GLN A 426 -1.15 -16.90 16.78
N PRO A 427 -1.01 -15.77 17.50
CA PRO A 427 -2.12 -15.21 18.28
C PRO A 427 -3.29 -14.69 17.44
N LEU A 428 -3.08 -14.38 16.16
CA LEU A 428 -4.19 -14.02 15.25
C LEU A 428 -5.08 -15.24 15.00
N TRP A 429 -4.48 -16.39 14.70
CA TRP A 429 -5.23 -17.59 14.32
C TRP A 429 -6.10 -18.10 15.46
N SER A 430 -5.57 -18.13 16.69
CA SER A 430 -6.34 -18.52 17.88
C SER A 430 -7.52 -17.58 18.13
N ARG A 431 -7.32 -16.26 18.01
CA ARG A 431 -8.41 -15.28 18.18
C ARG A 431 -9.45 -15.38 17.07
N LEU A 432 -9.03 -15.62 15.83
CA LEU A 432 -9.95 -15.78 14.70
C LEU A 432 -10.81 -17.05 14.86
N GLN A 433 -10.20 -18.13 15.35
CA GLN A 433 -10.90 -19.38 15.62
C GLN A 433 -11.99 -19.20 16.68
N LEU A 434 -11.67 -18.53 17.79
CA LEU A 434 -12.59 -18.27 18.90
C LEU A 434 -13.65 -17.21 18.60
N SER A 435 -13.49 -16.41 17.54
CA SER A 435 -14.45 -15.38 17.20
C SER A 435 -15.81 -16.00 16.82
N PRO A 436 -16.95 -15.45 17.29
CA PRO A 436 -18.28 -15.92 16.89
C PRO A 436 -18.71 -15.38 15.52
N ALA A 437 -17.87 -14.60 14.83
CA ALA A 437 -18.21 -13.98 13.56
C ALA A 437 -18.51 -15.03 12.46
N PRO A 438 -19.45 -14.74 11.54
CA PRO A 438 -19.71 -15.60 10.38
C PRO A 438 -18.46 -15.85 9.52
N PHE A 439 -18.42 -16.99 8.84
CA PHE A 439 -17.30 -17.40 7.99
C PHE A 439 -16.87 -16.30 7.00
N GLU A 440 -17.81 -15.66 6.31
CA GLU A 440 -17.52 -14.62 5.32
C GLU A 440 -16.89 -13.36 5.92
N GLN A 441 -17.19 -13.04 7.18
CA GLN A 441 -16.54 -11.94 7.89
C GLN A 441 -15.13 -12.33 8.32
N LYS A 442 -14.95 -13.56 8.84
CA LYS A 442 -13.62 -14.10 9.20
C LYS A 442 -12.69 -14.20 8.00
N LEU A 443 -13.23 -14.53 6.82
CA LEU A 443 -12.49 -14.68 5.56
C LEU A 443 -11.78 -13.40 5.11
N ARG A 444 -12.24 -12.23 5.57
CA ARG A 444 -11.54 -10.96 5.30
C ARG A 444 -10.21 -10.86 6.04
N ALA A 445 -10.08 -11.48 7.23
CA ALA A 445 -8.90 -11.35 8.07
C ALA A 445 -7.59 -11.84 7.40
N PRO A 446 -7.57 -12.99 6.70
CA PRO A 446 -6.41 -13.40 5.89
C PRO A 446 -5.90 -12.30 4.95
N SER A 447 -6.74 -11.76 4.07
CA SER A 447 -6.32 -10.85 3.00
C SER A 447 -6.06 -9.42 3.45
N VAL A 448 -6.76 -8.94 4.49
CA VAL A 448 -6.64 -7.53 4.94
C VAL A 448 -5.69 -7.35 6.11
N ALA A 449 -5.41 -8.40 6.89
CA ALA A 449 -4.60 -8.30 8.11
C ALA A 449 -3.47 -9.34 8.18
N ALA A 450 -3.73 -10.61 7.87
CA ALA A 450 -2.73 -11.65 8.02
C ALA A 450 -1.62 -11.54 6.96
N TRP A 451 -1.97 -11.57 5.67
CA TRP A 451 -1.00 -11.55 4.58
C TRP A 451 -0.23 -10.23 4.47
N PRO A 452 -0.87 -9.05 4.59
CA PRO A 452 -0.13 -7.79 4.62
C PRO A 452 0.90 -7.70 5.75
N ARG A 453 0.67 -8.38 6.88
CA ARG A 453 1.61 -8.43 8.02
C ARG A 453 2.66 -9.52 7.88
N ALA A 454 2.25 -10.73 7.49
CA ALA A 454 3.12 -11.90 7.41
C ALA A 454 4.06 -11.87 6.20
N LEU A 455 3.56 -11.36 5.06
CA LEU A 455 4.20 -11.40 3.75
C LEU A 455 4.59 -10.00 3.27
N HIS A 456 4.78 -9.04 4.17
CA HIS A 456 5.33 -7.73 3.79
C HIS A 456 6.73 -7.89 3.18
N GLY A 457 6.98 -7.29 2.01
CA GLY A 457 8.24 -7.43 1.27
C GLY A 457 8.44 -8.78 0.58
N ILE A 458 7.38 -9.58 0.41
CA ILE A 458 7.47 -10.91 -0.20
C ILE A 458 7.90 -10.88 -1.68
N SER A 459 7.86 -9.74 -2.36
CA SER A 459 8.23 -9.61 -3.78
C SER A 459 9.73 -9.73 -4.05
N VAL A 460 10.59 -9.56 -3.03
CA VAL A 460 12.05 -9.75 -3.11
C VAL A 460 12.55 -10.99 -2.37
N VAL A 461 11.64 -11.85 -1.90
CA VAL A 461 12.00 -13.03 -1.10
C VAL A 461 11.46 -14.29 -1.75
N LEU A 462 12.37 -15.24 -2.02
CA LEU A 462 12.00 -16.59 -2.43
C LEU A 462 11.59 -17.40 -1.19
N LEU A 463 10.29 -17.64 -1.03
CA LEU A 463 9.73 -18.41 0.08
C LEU A 463 9.31 -19.80 -0.41
N GLY A 464 9.77 -20.86 0.25
CA GLY A 464 9.41 -22.24 -0.13
C GLY A 464 7.97 -22.63 0.19
N ASP A 465 7.44 -23.59 -0.57
CA ASP A 465 6.03 -24.03 -0.52
C ASP A 465 5.56 -24.50 0.86
N GLY A 466 6.43 -25.16 1.64
CA GLY A 466 6.10 -25.61 2.99
C GLY A 466 5.65 -24.47 3.94
N HIS A 467 6.16 -23.24 3.73
CA HIS A 467 5.68 -22.09 4.49
C HIS A 467 4.27 -21.67 4.08
N PHE A 468 3.95 -21.70 2.78
CA PHE A 468 2.60 -21.41 2.29
C PHE A 468 1.61 -22.47 2.77
N ASP A 469 1.97 -23.75 2.78
CA ASP A 469 1.12 -24.82 3.30
C ASP A 469 0.85 -24.71 4.80
N GLY A 470 1.89 -24.32 5.57
CA GLY A 470 1.73 -23.99 6.99
C GLY A 470 0.77 -22.83 7.22
N LEU A 471 0.88 -21.76 6.42
CA LEU A 471 -0.02 -20.61 6.47
C LEU A 471 -1.45 -20.95 6.06
N ARG A 472 -1.66 -21.72 4.99
CA ARG A 472 -2.98 -22.21 4.57
C ARG A 472 -3.63 -23.02 5.69
N SER A 473 -2.89 -23.96 6.26
CA SER A 473 -3.36 -24.79 7.36
C SER A 473 -3.73 -23.98 8.60
N ALA A 474 -2.94 -22.95 8.93
CA ALA A 474 -3.23 -22.04 10.03
C ALA A 474 -4.46 -21.16 9.75
N ALA A 475 -4.61 -20.66 8.53
CA ALA A 475 -5.78 -19.87 8.12
C ALA A 475 -7.06 -20.71 8.18
N VAL A 476 -7.06 -21.93 7.63
CA VAL A 476 -8.21 -22.85 7.69
C VAL A 476 -8.60 -23.18 9.14
N ARG A 477 -7.62 -23.39 10.03
CA ARG A 477 -7.88 -23.53 11.48
C ARG A 477 -8.50 -22.27 12.07
N GLY A 478 -7.94 -21.10 11.78
CA GLY A 478 -8.45 -19.81 12.22
C GLY A 478 -9.88 -19.53 11.74
N LEU A 479 -10.25 -20.00 10.54
CA LEU A 479 -11.61 -19.89 10.00
C LEU A 479 -12.61 -20.85 10.66
N GLY A 480 -12.15 -21.78 11.51
CA GLY A 480 -12.99 -22.84 12.08
C GLY A 480 -13.41 -23.90 11.06
N ALA A 481 -12.70 -23.98 9.93
CA ALA A 481 -13.05 -24.85 8.81
C ALA A 481 -12.26 -26.16 8.78
N LYS A 482 -11.32 -26.40 9.72
CA LYS A 482 -10.51 -27.62 9.72
C LYS A 482 -11.39 -28.87 9.89
N ARG A 483 -11.29 -29.78 8.92
CA ARG A 483 -11.91 -31.12 8.93
C ARG A 483 -10.91 -32.16 8.40
N PRO A 484 -11.04 -33.45 8.76
CA PRO A 484 -10.28 -34.51 8.13
C PRO A 484 -10.50 -34.53 6.61
N GLY A 485 -9.47 -34.87 5.83
CA GLY A 485 -9.53 -34.92 4.36
C GLY A 485 -9.52 -33.56 3.65
N LEU A 486 -9.97 -32.48 4.30
CA LEU A 486 -10.08 -31.15 3.69
C LEU A 486 -8.75 -30.67 3.10
N ASN A 487 -8.77 -30.19 1.86
CA ASN A 487 -7.61 -29.58 1.22
C ASN A 487 -7.61 -28.04 1.38
N PRO A 488 -6.64 -27.46 2.13
CA PRO A 488 -6.59 -26.02 2.35
C PRO A 488 -6.39 -25.18 1.08
N ALA A 489 -5.67 -25.68 0.08
CA ALA A 489 -5.45 -24.98 -1.18
C ALA A 489 -6.75 -24.93 -2.00
N VAL A 490 -7.54 -26.01 -2.01
CA VAL A 490 -8.87 -26.01 -2.65
C VAL A 490 -9.83 -25.03 -1.95
N LEU A 491 -9.84 -25.02 -0.61
CA LEU A 491 -10.66 -24.08 0.15
C LEU A 491 -10.29 -22.62 -0.14
N LEU A 492 -9.01 -22.26 -0.01
CA LEU A 492 -8.57 -20.86 -0.11
C LEU A 492 -8.39 -20.38 -1.56
N GLY A 493 -8.16 -21.28 -2.50
CA GLY A 493 -7.89 -20.96 -3.90
C GLY A 493 -9.06 -21.18 -4.85
N LEU A 494 -9.96 -22.13 -4.58
CA LEU A 494 -11.08 -22.45 -5.48
C LEU A 494 -12.44 -22.07 -4.87
N THR A 495 -12.74 -22.49 -3.63
CA THR A 495 -14.10 -22.28 -3.06
C THR A 495 -14.35 -20.86 -2.56
N VAL A 496 -13.28 -20.09 -2.33
CA VAL A 496 -13.34 -18.64 -2.04
C VAL A 496 -12.51 -17.87 -3.06
N TYR A 497 -12.55 -16.53 -3.00
CA TYR A 497 -11.71 -15.72 -3.90
C TYR A 497 -10.22 -15.89 -3.54
N PRO A 498 -9.32 -16.15 -4.52
CA PRO A 498 -7.94 -16.60 -4.27
C PRO A 498 -7.08 -15.69 -3.39
N VAL A 499 -7.42 -14.42 -3.22
CA VAL A 499 -6.70 -13.50 -2.31
C VAL A 499 -6.66 -13.99 -0.85
N ALA A 500 -7.52 -14.93 -0.49
CA ALA A 500 -7.46 -15.61 0.81
C ALA A 500 -6.30 -16.61 0.91
N ASP A 501 -5.77 -17.12 -0.21
CA ASP A 501 -4.60 -17.98 -0.27
C ASP A 501 -3.30 -17.16 -0.14
N PRO A 502 -2.37 -17.53 0.76
CA PRO A 502 -1.15 -16.76 1.00
C PRO A 502 -0.19 -16.76 -0.21
N ALA A 503 -0.15 -17.82 -1.02
CA ALA A 503 0.73 -17.88 -2.17
C ALA A 503 0.16 -17.09 -3.36
N PHE A 504 -1.16 -17.12 -3.56
CA PHE A 504 -1.79 -16.21 -4.54
C PHE A 504 -1.62 -14.75 -4.12
N PHE A 505 -1.78 -14.43 -2.83
CA PHE A 505 -1.49 -13.09 -2.32
C PHE A 505 -0.04 -12.67 -2.63
N ALA A 506 0.92 -13.58 -2.44
CA ALA A 506 2.33 -13.34 -2.76
C ALA A 506 2.56 -13.13 -4.26
N LEU A 507 1.93 -13.92 -5.13
CA LEU A 507 1.95 -13.75 -6.58
C LEU A 507 1.41 -12.38 -6.98
N LEU A 508 0.20 -12.03 -6.53
CA LEU A 508 -0.44 -10.75 -6.85
C LEU A 508 0.35 -9.55 -6.31
N SER A 509 0.91 -9.67 -5.11
CA SER A 509 1.75 -8.62 -4.51
C SER A 509 3.04 -8.41 -5.30
N THR A 510 3.67 -9.48 -5.80
CA THR A 510 4.83 -9.36 -6.69
C THR A 510 4.51 -8.60 -7.97
N PHE A 511 3.38 -8.88 -8.62
CA PHE A 511 2.98 -8.12 -9.81
C PHE A 511 2.72 -6.63 -9.51
N ARG A 512 2.11 -6.33 -8.36
CA ARG A 512 1.90 -4.95 -7.93
C ARG A 512 3.22 -4.22 -7.70
N ASP A 513 4.15 -4.85 -7.01
CA ASP A 513 5.46 -4.27 -6.71
C ASP A 513 6.30 -4.14 -8.00
N LEU A 514 6.28 -5.15 -8.88
CA LEU A 514 6.94 -5.11 -10.19
C LEU A 514 6.48 -3.91 -11.03
N ARG A 515 5.16 -3.67 -11.12
CA ARG A 515 4.62 -2.53 -11.88
C ARG A 515 4.88 -1.18 -11.23
N THR A 516 5.02 -1.16 -9.90
CA THR A 516 5.22 0.08 -9.14
C THR A 516 6.68 0.48 -9.06
N HIS A 517 7.60 -0.49 -9.05
CA HIS A 517 9.02 -0.26 -8.75
C HIS A 517 9.97 -0.70 -9.87
N GLY A 518 9.54 -1.65 -10.71
CA GLY A 518 10.28 -2.12 -11.88
C GLY A 518 9.92 -1.36 -13.15
N SER A 519 10.84 -1.39 -14.11
CA SER A 519 10.62 -0.90 -15.47
C SER A 519 10.75 -2.07 -16.47
N PRO A 520 10.06 -2.02 -17.63
CA PRO A 520 10.22 -3.04 -18.67
C PRO A 520 11.69 -3.27 -19.05
N ALA A 521 12.46 -2.19 -19.23
CA ALA A 521 13.87 -2.25 -19.57
C ALA A 521 14.71 -2.94 -18.49
N THR A 522 14.55 -2.56 -17.22
CA THR A 522 15.31 -3.17 -16.11
C THR A 522 14.95 -4.63 -15.90
N VAL A 523 13.66 -4.97 -16.05
CA VAL A 523 13.21 -6.35 -15.87
C VAL A 523 13.64 -7.22 -17.03
N GLY A 524 13.51 -6.76 -18.28
CA GLY A 524 13.96 -7.50 -19.47
C GLY A 524 15.45 -7.86 -19.43
N GLN A 525 16.31 -6.94 -18.98
CA GLN A 525 17.76 -7.19 -18.81
C GLN A 525 18.10 -8.42 -17.94
N LEU A 526 17.21 -8.80 -17.03
CA LEU A 526 17.37 -9.99 -16.18
C LEU A 526 16.45 -11.13 -16.63
N ALA A 527 15.20 -10.84 -16.95
CA ALA A 527 14.19 -11.84 -17.25
C ALA A 527 14.47 -12.58 -18.57
N ASP A 528 14.93 -11.86 -19.60
CA ASP A 528 15.21 -12.42 -20.92
C ASP A 528 16.29 -13.51 -20.86
N PRO A 529 17.50 -13.24 -20.32
CA PRO A 529 18.53 -14.27 -20.20
C PRO A 529 18.20 -15.36 -19.17
N ILE A 530 17.43 -15.09 -18.11
CA ILE A 530 16.99 -16.13 -17.17
C ILE A 530 16.01 -17.09 -17.85
N ALA A 531 15.07 -16.58 -18.65
CA ALA A 531 14.04 -17.38 -19.30
C ALA A 531 14.63 -18.36 -20.34
N VAL A 532 15.69 -17.98 -21.05
CA VAL A 532 16.40 -18.85 -22.00
C VAL A 532 17.51 -19.70 -21.35
N GLY A 533 17.69 -19.61 -20.04
CA GLY A 533 18.70 -20.37 -19.30
C GLY A 533 20.14 -19.85 -19.44
N ALA A 534 20.34 -18.66 -20.02
CA ALA A 534 21.65 -18.02 -20.14
C ALA A 534 22.17 -17.45 -18.80
N LEU A 535 21.26 -17.11 -17.88
CA LEU A 535 21.58 -16.72 -16.50
C LEU A 535 20.89 -17.64 -15.49
N PRO A 536 21.54 -17.93 -14.35
CA PRO A 536 20.93 -18.73 -13.30
C PRO A 536 19.81 -17.95 -12.58
N VAL A 537 18.83 -18.68 -12.07
CA VAL A 537 17.78 -18.11 -11.19
C VAL A 537 18.43 -17.64 -9.88
N GLY A 538 18.29 -16.35 -9.59
CA GLY A 538 18.81 -15.69 -8.41
C GLY A 538 17.80 -15.61 -7.25
N ALA A 539 18.17 -14.82 -6.24
CA ALA A 539 17.32 -14.56 -5.07
C ALA A 539 16.66 -13.17 -5.09
N GLY A 540 16.74 -12.45 -6.20
CA GLY A 540 16.20 -11.10 -6.34
C GLY A 540 14.77 -11.04 -6.88
N PRO A 541 14.21 -9.82 -7.01
CA PRO A 541 12.82 -9.61 -7.38
C PRO A 541 12.44 -10.17 -8.76
N VAL A 542 13.36 -10.14 -9.74
CA VAL A 542 13.04 -10.62 -11.09
C VAL A 542 12.97 -12.14 -11.10
N SER A 543 13.93 -12.82 -10.48
CA SER A 543 13.91 -14.27 -10.31
C SER A 543 12.71 -14.74 -9.48
N VAL A 544 12.37 -14.01 -8.40
CA VAL A 544 11.18 -14.31 -7.59
C VAL A 544 9.89 -14.16 -8.41
N TRP A 545 9.79 -13.12 -9.23
CA TRP A 545 8.64 -12.91 -10.11
C TRP A 545 8.53 -14.01 -11.17
N LEU A 546 9.61 -14.30 -11.90
CA LEU A 546 9.63 -15.37 -12.91
C LEU A 546 9.32 -16.73 -12.28
N GLY A 547 9.94 -17.07 -11.15
CA GLY A 547 9.68 -18.32 -10.45
C GLY A 547 8.21 -18.48 -10.04
N ARG A 548 7.56 -17.39 -9.61
CA ARG A 548 6.11 -17.40 -9.29
C ARG A 548 5.23 -17.52 -10.52
N CYS A 549 5.60 -16.88 -11.64
CA CYS A 549 4.90 -17.02 -12.91
C CYS A 549 4.96 -18.47 -13.40
N ASN A 550 6.16 -19.04 -13.44
CA ASN A 550 6.37 -20.41 -13.89
C ASN A 550 5.62 -21.43 -13.00
N ALA A 551 5.55 -21.20 -11.68
CA ALA A 551 4.83 -22.07 -10.74
C ALA A 551 3.31 -22.16 -10.99
N VAL A 552 2.73 -21.22 -11.75
CA VAL A 552 1.32 -21.21 -12.15
C VAL A 552 1.11 -21.39 -13.65
N GLY A 553 2.17 -21.69 -14.40
CA GLY A 553 2.10 -21.91 -15.85
C GLY A 553 2.05 -20.62 -16.68
N LEU A 554 2.56 -19.50 -16.16
CA LEU A 554 2.77 -18.28 -16.92
C LEU A 554 4.23 -18.25 -17.40
N ALA A 555 4.44 -18.21 -18.71
CA ALA A 555 5.78 -18.19 -19.30
C ALA A 555 6.17 -16.77 -19.74
N TRP A 556 7.43 -16.38 -19.53
CA TRP A 556 7.97 -15.15 -20.10
C TRP A 556 8.47 -15.40 -21.52
N ARG A 557 8.11 -14.51 -22.46
CA ARG A 557 8.51 -14.55 -23.87
C ARG A 557 9.52 -13.43 -24.15
N PRO A 558 10.83 -13.74 -24.17
CA PRO A 558 11.87 -12.72 -24.32
C PRO A 558 11.78 -11.94 -25.64
N GLU A 559 11.29 -12.56 -26.71
CA GLU A 559 11.28 -11.95 -28.06
C GLU A 559 10.34 -10.75 -28.14
N VAL A 560 9.25 -10.80 -27.37
CA VAL A 560 8.19 -9.78 -27.36
C VAL A 560 8.08 -9.08 -26.00
N GLN A 561 8.88 -9.49 -25.01
CA GLN A 561 8.84 -9.02 -23.62
C GLN A 561 7.43 -9.05 -23.01
N MET A 562 6.73 -10.17 -23.21
CA MET A 562 5.37 -10.40 -22.70
C MET A 562 5.29 -11.69 -21.89
N LEU A 563 4.28 -11.78 -21.03
CA LEU A 563 3.88 -13.04 -20.41
C LEU A 563 2.89 -13.76 -21.30
N GLU A 564 2.97 -15.09 -21.34
CA GLU A 564 2.06 -15.96 -22.05
C GLU A 564 1.34 -16.90 -21.08
N ASP A 565 0.02 -16.98 -21.24
CA ASP A 565 -0.87 -17.88 -20.51
C ASP A 565 -1.73 -18.69 -21.49
N SER A 566 -2.70 -19.45 -20.99
CA SER A 566 -3.60 -20.26 -21.85
C SER A 566 -4.50 -19.44 -22.78
N LEU A 567 -4.63 -18.14 -22.57
CA LEU A 567 -5.43 -17.21 -23.38
C LEU A 567 -4.58 -16.41 -24.38
N GLY A 568 -3.24 -16.43 -24.25
CA GLY A 568 -2.30 -15.76 -25.13
C GLY A 568 -1.40 -14.75 -24.41
N ALA A 569 -0.56 -14.07 -25.19
CA ALA A 569 0.44 -13.13 -24.67
C ALA A 569 -0.19 -11.82 -24.16
N PHE A 570 0.40 -11.23 -23.12
CA PHE A 570 0.05 -9.93 -22.59
C PHE A 570 1.24 -9.21 -21.96
N ASP A 571 1.29 -7.88 -22.12
CA ASP A 571 2.29 -7.04 -21.46
C ASP A 571 1.85 -6.75 -20.01
N PRO A 572 2.64 -7.10 -18.99
CA PRO A 572 2.29 -6.89 -17.58
C PRO A 572 2.23 -5.41 -17.15
N TRP A 573 2.85 -4.48 -17.88
CA TRP A 573 2.78 -3.04 -17.63
C TRP A 573 1.64 -2.35 -18.39
N ALA A 574 1.42 -2.69 -19.67
CA ALA A 574 0.37 -2.08 -20.49
C ALA A 574 -1.03 -2.62 -20.15
N THR A 575 -1.13 -3.89 -19.78
CA THR A 575 -2.42 -4.53 -19.43
C THR A 575 -2.97 -3.95 -18.12
N SER A 576 -4.28 -3.73 -18.06
CA SER A 576 -4.92 -3.19 -16.84
C SER A 576 -4.68 -4.13 -15.65
N MET A 577 -4.49 -3.60 -14.44
CA MET A 577 -4.24 -4.45 -13.26
C MET A 577 -5.42 -5.38 -12.96
N GLN A 578 -6.64 -4.99 -13.36
CA GLN A 578 -7.84 -5.82 -13.23
C GLN A 578 -7.78 -7.04 -14.15
N GLU A 579 -7.31 -6.87 -15.38
CA GLU A 579 -7.12 -7.98 -16.32
C GLU A 579 -5.95 -8.87 -15.92
N VAL A 580 -4.83 -8.28 -15.49
CA VAL A 580 -3.71 -9.04 -14.91
C VAL A 580 -4.21 -9.89 -13.75
N GLU A 581 -4.96 -9.33 -12.80
CA GLU A 581 -5.52 -10.09 -11.68
C GLU A 581 -6.43 -11.23 -12.15
N LEU A 582 -7.28 -11.01 -13.16
CA LEU A 582 -8.15 -12.05 -13.73
C LEU A 582 -7.34 -13.21 -14.33
N ARG A 583 -6.28 -12.89 -15.10
CA ARG A 583 -5.36 -13.90 -15.67
C ARG A 583 -4.59 -14.65 -14.58
N LEU A 584 -4.11 -13.94 -13.55
CA LEU A 584 -3.45 -14.57 -12.39
C LEU A 584 -4.41 -15.49 -11.62
N VAL A 585 -5.68 -15.10 -11.44
CA VAL A 585 -6.70 -15.94 -10.81
C VAL A 585 -6.90 -17.22 -11.62
N ARG A 586 -7.06 -17.12 -12.94
CA ARG A 586 -7.23 -18.27 -13.83
C ARG A 586 -6.03 -19.21 -13.76
N ALA A 587 -4.81 -18.69 -13.90
CA ALA A 587 -3.57 -19.47 -13.82
C ALA A 587 -3.41 -20.15 -12.46
N TRP A 588 -3.67 -19.43 -11.37
CA TRP A 588 -3.60 -19.97 -10.01
C TRP A 588 -4.61 -21.10 -9.76
N GLN A 589 -5.87 -20.88 -10.14
CA GLN A 589 -6.93 -21.88 -9.99
C GLN A 589 -6.65 -23.12 -10.84
N GLY A 590 -6.20 -22.94 -12.08
CA GLY A 590 -5.76 -24.02 -12.95
C GLY A 590 -4.59 -24.82 -12.37
N SER A 591 -3.60 -24.15 -11.76
CA SER A 591 -2.47 -24.79 -11.08
C SER A 591 -2.91 -25.62 -9.87
N ILE A 592 -3.78 -25.07 -9.00
CA ILE A 592 -4.34 -25.83 -7.87
C ILE A 592 -5.13 -27.04 -8.37
N ALA A 593 -6.05 -26.81 -9.32
CA ALA A 593 -6.89 -27.87 -9.86
C ALA A 593 -6.03 -29.02 -10.40
N SER A 594 -5.00 -28.70 -11.19
CA SER A 594 -4.05 -29.67 -11.75
C SER A 594 -3.32 -30.45 -10.65
N ARG A 595 -2.84 -29.78 -9.60
CA ARG A 595 -2.13 -30.43 -8.49
C ARG A 595 -2.99 -31.41 -7.70
N VAL A 596 -4.32 -31.25 -7.68
CA VAL A 596 -5.22 -32.07 -6.86
C VAL A 596 -6.05 -33.08 -7.65
N GLN A 597 -5.95 -33.12 -8.99
CA GLN A 597 -6.75 -34.05 -9.82
C GLN A 597 -6.52 -35.53 -9.51
N HIS A 598 -5.32 -35.88 -9.02
CA HIS A 598 -4.98 -37.24 -8.60
C HIS A 598 -5.77 -37.73 -7.39
N ARG A 599 -6.43 -36.82 -6.64
CA ARG A 599 -7.26 -37.19 -5.49
C ARG A 599 -8.57 -37.81 -5.97
N ARG A 600 -9.01 -38.87 -5.27
CA ARG A 600 -10.29 -39.53 -5.53
C ARG A 600 -11.43 -38.50 -5.58
N GLY A 601 -12.21 -38.54 -6.67
CA GLY A 601 -13.32 -37.62 -6.91
C GLY A 601 -12.94 -36.27 -7.51
N PHE A 602 -11.66 -35.90 -7.64
CA PHE A 602 -11.28 -34.58 -8.19
C PHE A 602 -10.91 -34.60 -9.68
N ALA A 603 -11.05 -35.74 -10.34
CA ALA A 603 -10.88 -35.81 -11.79
C ALA A 603 -11.85 -34.85 -12.51
N GLY A 604 -11.33 -34.12 -13.49
CA GLY A 604 -12.06 -33.07 -14.22
C GLY A 604 -11.99 -31.67 -13.59
N LEU A 605 -11.44 -31.49 -12.39
CA LEU A 605 -11.48 -30.20 -11.67
C LEU A 605 -10.83 -29.01 -12.42
N ARG A 606 -9.96 -29.27 -13.41
CA ARG A 606 -9.35 -28.22 -14.25
C ARG A 606 -10.38 -27.55 -15.17
N GLN A 607 -11.46 -28.25 -15.48
CA GLN A 607 -12.58 -27.74 -16.26
C GLN A 607 -13.68 -27.13 -15.35
N ALA A 608 -13.52 -27.16 -14.02
CA ALA A 608 -14.49 -26.53 -13.13
C ALA A 608 -14.39 -25.01 -13.23
N ASP A 609 -15.53 -24.33 -13.04
CA ASP A 609 -15.64 -22.89 -12.91
C ASP A 609 -15.89 -22.52 -11.43
N PRO A 610 -14.84 -22.08 -10.70
CA PRO A 610 -14.97 -21.69 -9.31
C PRO A 610 -15.83 -20.43 -9.12
N VAL A 611 -15.90 -19.54 -10.12
CA VAL A 611 -16.71 -18.32 -10.05
C VAL A 611 -18.19 -18.66 -10.12
N LEU A 612 -18.59 -19.47 -11.11
CA LEU A 612 -19.95 -19.95 -11.24
C LEU A 612 -20.37 -20.79 -10.04
N THR A 613 -19.50 -21.69 -9.57
CA THR A 613 -19.75 -22.51 -8.37
C THR A 613 -20.05 -21.62 -7.16
N ARG A 614 -19.27 -20.56 -6.92
CA ARG A 614 -19.53 -19.60 -5.84
C ARG A 614 -20.83 -18.81 -6.05
N LYS A 615 -21.14 -18.39 -7.28
CA LYS A 615 -22.37 -17.65 -7.60
C LYS A 615 -23.62 -18.48 -7.30
N LEU A 616 -23.62 -19.76 -7.68
CA LEU A 616 -24.74 -20.66 -7.44
C LEU A 616 -24.86 -21.04 -5.97
N THR A 617 -23.75 -21.38 -5.31
CA THR A 617 -23.77 -21.69 -3.87
C THR A 617 -24.18 -20.49 -3.01
N ALA A 618 -23.92 -19.26 -3.44
CA ALA A 618 -24.35 -18.06 -2.70
C ALA A 618 -25.88 -17.92 -2.56
N GLN A 619 -26.66 -18.60 -3.42
CA GLN A 619 -28.13 -18.59 -3.38
C GLN A 619 -28.71 -19.44 -2.23
N TRP A 620 -27.89 -20.33 -1.65
CA TRP A 620 -28.32 -21.24 -0.59
C TRP A 620 -28.24 -20.59 0.80
N PRO A 621 -29.06 -21.06 1.77
CA PRO A 621 -28.95 -20.70 3.19
C PRO A 621 -27.53 -20.87 3.76
N ALA A 622 -27.24 -20.18 4.87
CA ALA A 622 -25.90 -20.17 5.46
C ALA A 622 -25.38 -21.55 5.89
N GLU A 623 -26.27 -22.39 6.42
CA GLU A 623 -25.96 -23.75 6.88
C GLU A 623 -25.63 -24.66 5.70
N ASP A 624 -26.45 -24.65 4.65
CA ASP A 624 -26.23 -25.42 3.42
C ASP A 624 -24.94 -25.02 2.73
N ARG A 625 -24.62 -23.72 2.66
CA ARG A 625 -23.34 -23.25 2.13
C ARG A 625 -22.15 -23.81 2.89
N ALA A 626 -22.27 -24.02 4.20
CA ALA A 626 -21.22 -24.64 4.99
C ALA A 626 -21.05 -26.13 4.64
N LEU A 627 -22.16 -26.85 4.44
CA LEU A 627 -22.14 -28.25 4.02
C LEU A 627 -21.59 -28.42 2.59
N ILE A 628 -22.06 -27.62 1.64
CA ILE A 628 -21.56 -27.65 0.26
C ILE A 628 -20.05 -27.39 0.21
N ARG A 629 -19.56 -26.46 1.03
CA ARG A 629 -18.12 -26.17 1.13
C ARG A 629 -17.32 -27.36 1.69
N ILE A 630 -17.88 -28.16 2.59
CA ILE A 630 -17.25 -29.41 3.05
C ILE A 630 -17.09 -30.36 1.85
N THR A 631 -18.15 -30.53 1.06
CA THR A 631 -18.13 -31.38 -0.14
C THR A 631 -17.11 -30.90 -1.17
N LEU A 632 -17.13 -29.62 -1.54
CA LEU A 632 -16.25 -29.03 -2.56
C LEU A 632 -14.75 -29.17 -2.21
N THR A 633 -14.41 -29.18 -0.92
CA THR A 633 -13.01 -29.24 -0.44
C THR A 633 -12.46 -30.64 -0.27
N GLY A 634 -13.29 -31.67 -0.50
CA GLY A 634 -12.92 -33.08 -0.32
C GLY A 634 -12.74 -33.48 1.14
N ALA A 635 -13.40 -32.77 2.06
CA ALA A 635 -13.44 -33.15 3.46
C ALA A 635 -14.19 -34.47 3.64
N PHE A 636 -13.77 -35.28 4.62
CA PHE A 636 -14.40 -36.57 4.90
C PHE A 636 -15.66 -36.37 5.74
N PHE A 637 -16.79 -36.90 5.27
CA PHE A 637 -18.09 -36.90 5.95
C PHE A 637 -18.87 -38.22 5.75
N THR A 638 -18.28 -39.19 5.06
CA THR A 638 -18.82 -40.54 4.85
C THR A 638 -18.14 -41.53 5.77
N GLU A 639 -18.87 -42.55 6.20
CA GLU A 639 -18.40 -43.52 7.20
C GLU A 639 -17.25 -44.38 6.67
N ASP A 640 -17.21 -44.68 5.37
CA ASP A 640 -16.07 -45.37 4.74
C ASP A 640 -14.76 -44.60 4.93
N ALA A 641 -14.80 -43.28 4.77
CA ALA A 641 -13.65 -42.40 4.92
C ALA A 641 -13.30 -42.14 6.40
N LEU A 642 -14.32 -42.00 7.26
CA LEU A 642 -14.12 -41.79 8.70
C LEU A 642 -13.59 -43.05 9.40
N HIS A 643 -14.11 -44.23 9.07
CA HIS A 643 -13.64 -45.51 9.57
C HIS A 643 -12.17 -45.76 9.19
N HIS A 644 -11.78 -45.48 7.94
CA HIS A 644 -10.38 -45.62 7.49
C HIS A 644 -9.39 -44.76 8.30
N ILE A 645 -9.81 -43.61 8.83
CA ILE A 645 -8.96 -42.75 9.66
C ILE A 645 -9.14 -42.98 11.16
N GLY A 646 -9.84 -44.05 11.56
CA GLY A 646 -10.08 -44.43 12.95
C GLY A 646 -11.11 -43.56 13.68
N GLY A 647 -11.98 -42.86 12.94
CA GLY A 647 -13.00 -41.97 13.49
C GLY A 647 -14.44 -42.47 13.42
N GLY A 648 -14.70 -43.61 12.77
CA GLY A 648 -16.06 -44.18 12.60
C GLY A 648 -16.11 -45.66 12.99
N ASP A 649 -17.27 -46.09 13.50
CA ASP A 649 -17.48 -47.44 14.05
C ASP A 649 -17.61 -48.52 12.96
N SER A 650 -18.02 -48.14 11.74
CA SER A 650 -18.27 -49.05 10.61
C SER A 650 -18.03 -48.34 9.28
N PRO A 651 -17.60 -49.03 8.19
CA PRO A 651 -17.51 -48.45 6.85
C PRO A 651 -18.86 -48.45 6.09
N LEU A 652 -19.97 -48.82 6.75
CA LEU A 652 -21.30 -48.92 6.15
C LEU A 652 -22.09 -47.62 6.27
N CYS A 653 -22.99 -47.41 5.32
CA CYS A 653 -23.86 -46.25 5.23
C CYS A 653 -24.90 -46.30 6.35
N PRO A 654 -25.01 -45.27 7.21
CA PRO A 654 -25.92 -45.29 8.35
C PRO A 654 -27.41 -45.21 7.97
N PHE A 655 -27.70 -45.08 6.67
CA PHE A 655 -29.06 -44.93 6.14
C PHE A 655 -29.59 -46.18 5.45
N CYS A 656 -28.72 -47.10 4.99
CA CYS A 656 -29.15 -48.30 4.27
C CYS A 656 -28.20 -49.51 4.39
N ASP A 657 -27.20 -49.45 5.27
CA ASP A 657 -26.25 -50.52 5.61
C ASP A 657 -25.40 -51.09 4.44
N GLN A 658 -25.36 -50.39 3.30
CA GLN A 658 -24.47 -50.70 2.18
C GLN A 658 -23.10 -50.03 2.38
N ARG A 659 -22.08 -50.42 1.60
CA ARG A 659 -20.77 -49.75 1.64
C ARG A 659 -20.94 -48.25 1.39
N ASP A 660 -20.48 -47.42 2.33
CA ASP A 660 -20.68 -45.98 2.25
C ASP A 660 -19.73 -45.32 1.24
N GLY A 661 -20.07 -44.08 0.89
CA GLY A 661 -19.27 -43.24 0.02
C GLY A 661 -20.12 -42.13 -0.58
N VAL A 662 -19.45 -41.10 -1.11
CA VAL A 662 -20.14 -39.93 -1.67
C VAL A 662 -21.00 -40.32 -2.87
N GLU A 663 -20.46 -41.15 -3.77
CA GLU A 663 -21.21 -41.71 -4.89
C GLU A 663 -22.43 -42.51 -4.42
N HIS A 664 -22.25 -43.37 -3.40
CA HIS A 664 -23.36 -44.13 -2.84
C HIS A 664 -24.46 -43.20 -2.32
N ARG A 665 -24.13 -42.26 -1.42
CA ARG A 665 -25.12 -41.35 -0.83
C ARG A 665 -25.84 -40.51 -1.89
N VAL A 666 -25.08 -39.91 -2.81
CA VAL A 666 -25.63 -38.95 -3.80
C VAL A 666 -26.36 -39.63 -4.96
N TRP A 667 -25.99 -40.87 -5.36
CA TRP A 667 -26.53 -41.50 -6.59
C TRP A 667 -27.22 -42.85 -6.39
N ARG A 668 -26.91 -43.62 -5.34
CA ARG A 668 -27.35 -45.02 -5.22
C ARG A 668 -28.19 -45.34 -3.97
N CYS A 669 -28.01 -44.59 -2.89
CA CYS A 669 -28.59 -44.87 -1.58
C CYS A 669 -30.11 -44.78 -1.61
N THR A 670 -30.79 -45.85 -1.24
CA THR A 670 -32.27 -45.96 -1.30
C THR A 670 -32.96 -44.93 -0.39
N ALA A 671 -32.33 -44.57 0.73
CA ALA A 671 -32.87 -43.58 1.67
C ALA A 671 -33.04 -42.18 1.06
N PHE A 672 -32.21 -41.81 0.07
CA PHE A 672 -32.23 -40.48 -0.57
C PHE A 672 -32.89 -40.50 -1.96
N ASN A 673 -33.64 -41.55 -2.30
CA ASN A 673 -34.21 -41.71 -3.64
C ASN A 673 -35.23 -40.60 -3.96
N ARG A 674 -36.04 -40.20 -2.97
CA ARG A 674 -37.06 -39.15 -3.15
C ARG A 674 -36.41 -37.79 -3.47
N GLU A 675 -35.41 -37.40 -2.69
CA GLU A 675 -34.68 -36.15 -2.84
C GLU A 675 -33.92 -36.11 -4.16
N ARG A 676 -33.27 -37.23 -4.53
CA ARG A 676 -32.57 -37.37 -5.81
C ARG A 676 -33.52 -37.26 -7.00
N GLN A 677 -34.66 -37.96 -6.97
CA GLN A 677 -35.68 -37.83 -8.01
C GLN A 677 -36.22 -36.40 -8.12
N GLN A 678 -36.34 -35.68 -7.00
CA GLN A 678 -36.76 -34.28 -7.00
C GLN A 678 -35.67 -33.34 -7.57
N ALA A 679 -34.41 -33.53 -7.19
CA ALA A 679 -33.30 -32.70 -7.62
C ALA A 679 -32.93 -32.90 -9.10
N LEU A 680 -33.12 -34.11 -9.63
CA LEU A 680 -32.82 -34.46 -11.02
C LEU A 680 -34.05 -34.38 -11.96
N ARG A 681 -35.18 -33.78 -11.53
CA ARG A 681 -36.36 -33.65 -12.41
C ARG A 681 -36.01 -32.86 -13.65
N GLY A 682 -36.21 -33.47 -14.82
CA GLY A 682 -35.93 -32.84 -16.11
C GLY A 682 -34.46 -32.86 -16.52
N SER A 683 -33.58 -33.44 -15.70
CA SER A 683 -32.19 -33.68 -16.06
C SER A 683 -32.06 -34.94 -16.91
N THR A 684 -31.21 -34.92 -17.94
CA THR A 684 -30.96 -36.06 -18.84
C THR A 684 -29.63 -36.77 -18.59
N PHE A 685 -28.83 -36.30 -17.63
CA PHE A 685 -27.50 -36.83 -17.35
C PHE A 685 -27.51 -37.88 -16.24
N THR A 686 -26.65 -38.90 -16.36
CA THR A 686 -26.37 -39.91 -15.32
C THR A 686 -25.09 -39.59 -14.54
N PHE A 687 -24.74 -40.44 -13.56
CA PHE A 687 -23.49 -40.30 -12.82
C PHE A 687 -22.26 -40.40 -13.74
N GLU A 688 -22.31 -41.31 -14.72
CA GLU A 688 -21.24 -41.61 -15.67
C GLU A 688 -21.03 -40.49 -16.70
N ASP A 689 -22.07 -39.71 -17.00
CA ASP A 689 -22.00 -38.57 -17.93
C ASP A 689 -21.22 -37.38 -17.36
N LEU A 690 -21.05 -37.34 -16.03
CA LEU A 690 -20.46 -36.21 -15.32
C LEU A 690 -19.03 -36.51 -14.85
N PRO A 691 -18.10 -35.54 -14.95
CA PRO A 691 -16.77 -35.71 -14.38
C PRO A 691 -16.85 -35.89 -12.85
N PRO A 692 -15.95 -36.69 -12.23
CA PRO A 692 -16.02 -36.97 -10.79
C PRO A 692 -16.06 -35.72 -9.90
N CYS A 693 -15.38 -34.63 -10.27
CA CYS A 693 -15.43 -33.39 -9.50
C CYS A 693 -16.84 -32.78 -9.43
N GLN A 694 -17.66 -32.96 -10.45
CA GLN A 694 -19.04 -32.51 -10.47
C GLN A 694 -19.94 -33.53 -9.77
N SER A 695 -19.86 -34.81 -10.16
CA SER A 695 -20.78 -35.84 -9.67
C SER A 695 -20.59 -36.17 -8.19
N MET A 696 -19.36 -36.05 -7.67
CA MET A 696 -19.05 -36.32 -6.27
C MET A 696 -18.96 -35.05 -5.43
N HIS A 697 -18.47 -33.93 -5.98
CA HIS A 697 -18.20 -32.73 -5.19
C HIS A 697 -19.07 -31.51 -5.52
N GLY A 698 -19.89 -31.58 -6.58
CA GLY A 698 -20.81 -30.51 -6.95
C GLY A 698 -20.13 -29.30 -7.60
N TRP A 699 -18.92 -29.46 -8.16
CA TRP A 699 -18.27 -28.40 -8.93
C TRP A 699 -19.04 -28.11 -10.21
N CYS A 700 -19.31 -26.83 -10.49
CA CYS A 700 -19.88 -26.42 -11.76
C CYS A 700 -18.79 -26.45 -12.83
N MET A 701 -19.12 -26.97 -14.01
CA MET A 701 -18.17 -27.05 -15.13
C MET A 701 -18.23 -25.79 -15.98
N GLN A 702 -17.07 -25.38 -16.49
CA GLN A 702 -16.96 -24.26 -17.42
C GLN A 702 -17.49 -24.68 -18.81
N PRO A 703 -18.39 -23.90 -19.43
CA PRO A 703 -18.75 -24.08 -20.82
C PRO A 703 -17.54 -23.87 -21.75
N ARG A 704 -17.43 -24.65 -22.82
CA ARG A 704 -16.31 -24.53 -23.78
C ARG A 704 -16.38 -23.22 -24.57
N GLU A 705 -17.59 -22.75 -24.81
CA GLU A 705 -17.92 -21.53 -25.54
C GLU A 705 -17.37 -20.27 -24.83
N LEU A 706 -17.15 -20.35 -23.52
CA LEU A 706 -16.57 -19.25 -22.76
C LEU A 706 -15.11 -18.98 -23.15
N ASP A 707 -14.33 -20.02 -23.45
CA ASP A 707 -12.95 -19.83 -23.89
C ASP A 707 -12.90 -19.18 -25.28
N VAL A 708 -13.81 -19.57 -26.18
CA VAL A 708 -13.97 -18.94 -27.49
C VAL A 708 -14.33 -17.46 -27.33
N LEU A 709 -15.33 -17.14 -26.50
CA LEU A 709 -15.71 -15.76 -26.23
C LEU A 709 -14.53 -14.94 -25.69
N GLN A 710 -13.74 -15.49 -24.77
CA GLN A 710 -12.57 -14.79 -24.22
C GLN A 710 -11.48 -14.54 -25.26
N GLN A 711 -11.26 -15.46 -26.18
CA GLN A 711 -10.34 -15.28 -27.30
C GLN A 711 -10.83 -14.17 -28.24
N GLU A 712 -12.11 -14.15 -28.59
CA GLU A 712 -12.71 -13.08 -29.39
C GLU A 712 -12.58 -11.72 -28.71
N LEU A 713 -12.83 -11.65 -27.39
CA LEU A 713 -12.67 -10.41 -26.61
C LEU A 713 -11.22 -9.89 -26.62
N LEU A 714 -10.23 -10.78 -26.61
CA LEU A 714 -8.82 -10.44 -26.72
C LEU A 714 -8.42 -10.02 -28.14
N GLY A 715 -9.11 -10.54 -29.15
CA GLY A 715 -8.92 -10.18 -30.56
C GLY A 715 -9.54 -8.84 -30.97
N ILE A 716 -10.35 -8.21 -30.11
CA ILE A 716 -10.96 -6.90 -30.39
C ILE A 716 -9.87 -5.84 -30.65
N PRO A 717 -9.87 -5.18 -31.82
CA PRO A 717 -8.90 -4.14 -32.13
C PRO A 717 -9.10 -2.89 -31.26
N CYS A 718 -8.02 -2.18 -31.00
CA CYS A 718 -8.06 -0.92 -30.27
C CYS A 718 -8.46 0.23 -31.21
N LEU A 719 -9.74 0.63 -31.17
CA LEU A 719 -10.30 1.71 -32.00
C LEU A 719 -10.19 3.11 -31.37
N LEU A 720 -9.38 3.28 -30.32
CA LEU A 720 -9.32 4.53 -29.54
C LEU A 720 -8.83 5.76 -30.35
N CYS A 721 -8.16 5.53 -31.47
CA CYS A 721 -7.68 6.58 -32.37
C CYS A 721 -8.40 6.58 -33.73
N ASP A 722 -9.46 5.78 -33.87
CA ASP A 722 -10.22 5.66 -35.12
C ASP A 722 -11.29 6.76 -35.18
N PHE A 723 -10.87 7.95 -35.61
CA PHE A 723 -11.71 9.15 -35.64
C PHE A 723 -12.45 9.25 -36.98
N GLN A 724 -13.78 9.31 -36.93
CA GLN A 724 -14.65 9.40 -38.11
C GLN A 724 -14.77 10.83 -38.64
N VAL A 725 -14.38 11.83 -37.84
CA VAL A 725 -14.45 13.25 -38.18
C VAL A 725 -13.02 13.81 -38.22
N PRO A 726 -12.65 14.60 -39.25
CA PRO A 726 -11.37 15.29 -39.27
C PRO A 726 -11.22 16.24 -38.07
N HIS A 727 -9.99 16.61 -37.74
CA HIS A 727 -9.72 17.53 -36.64
C HIS A 727 -10.36 18.90 -36.95
N SER A 728 -11.24 19.36 -36.06
CA SER A 728 -11.81 20.70 -36.16
C SER A 728 -10.73 21.75 -35.89
N ALA A 729 -10.76 22.86 -36.62
CA ALA A 729 -9.91 24.03 -36.39
C ALA A 729 -10.50 24.99 -35.32
N GLU A 730 -11.59 24.60 -34.65
CA GLU A 730 -12.25 25.39 -33.63
C GLU A 730 -11.44 25.46 -32.33
N ASP A 731 -11.44 26.64 -31.70
CA ASP A 731 -10.72 26.91 -30.44
C ASP A 731 -11.28 26.14 -29.24
N GLN A 732 -12.55 25.69 -29.31
CA GLN A 732 -13.21 24.91 -28.27
C GLN A 732 -14.16 23.89 -28.87
N ILE A 733 -14.04 22.64 -28.44
CA ILE A 733 -14.90 21.53 -28.84
C ILE A 733 -15.49 20.89 -27.59
N ASP A 734 -16.81 20.77 -27.54
CA ASP A 734 -17.51 20.07 -26.48
C ASP A 734 -17.73 18.60 -26.90
N LEU A 735 -17.21 17.66 -26.09
CA LEU A 735 -17.29 16.23 -26.36
C LEU A 735 -18.13 15.53 -25.28
N PHE A 736 -19.06 14.68 -25.71
CA PHE A 736 -19.78 13.77 -24.83
C PHE A 736 -19.17 12.36 -24.92
N THR A 737 -18.92 11.75 -23.77
CA THR A 737 -18.36 10.40 -23.66
C THR A 737 -19.35 9.50 -22.93
N ASP A 738 -19.57 8.29 -23.43
CA ASP A 738 -20.43 7.30 -22.78
C ASP A 738 -19.88 5.88 -22.89
N GLY A 739 -20.30 5.02 -21.96
CA GLY A 739 -19.93 3.61 -21.88
C GLY A 739 -21.13 2.73 -21.59
N SER A 740 -21.48 1.85 -22.53
CA SER A 740 -22.58 0.90 -22.40
C SER A 740 -22.08 -0.50 -22.04
N CYS A 741 -22.94 -1.33 -21.45
CA CYS A 741 -22.62 -2.73 -21.19
C CYS A 741 -23.86 -3.62 -21.29
N LEU A 742 -23.80 -4.61 -22.18
CA LEU A 742 -24.78 -5.68 -22.29
C LEU A 742 -24.55 -6.70 -21.18
N LEU A 743 -25.63 -7.22 -20.59
CA LEU A 743 -25.61 -8.20 -19.49
C LEU A 743 -24.67 -7.82 -18.31
N PRO A 744 -24.74 -6.60 -17.74
CA PRO A 744 -23.73 -6.09 -16.80
C PRO A 744 -23.60 -6.91 -15.50
N ARG A 745 -24.62 -7.72 -15.17
CA ARG A 745 -24.64 -8.60 -13.98
C ARG A 745 -24.00 -9.98 -14.23
N GLU A 746 -23.76 -10.34 -15.49
CA GLU A 746 -23.21 -11.64 -15.88
C GLU A 746 -21.74 -11.51 -16.23
N HIS A 747 -20.85 -11.70 -15.25
CA HIS A 747 -19.41 -11.45 -15.38
C HIS A 747 -18.73 -12.19 -16.55
N HIS A 748 -19.21 -13.38 -16.91
CA HIS A 748 -18.67 -14.20 -17.99
C HIS A 748 -19.19 -13.81 -19.38
N LEU A 749 -20.35 -13.16 -19.47
CA LEU A 749 -21.06 -12.90 -20.73
C LEU A 749 -21.24 -11.40 -21.05
N ARG A 750 -20.83 -10.53 -20.14
CA ARG A 750 -20.95 -9.09 -20.31
C ARG A 750 -20.07 -8.60 -21.47
N LEU A 751 -20.62 -7.71 -22.28
CA LEU A 751 -19.94 -7.06 -23.39
C LEU A 751 -20.06 -5.55 -23.21
N ALA A 752 -18.97 -4.81 -23.36
CA ALA A 752 -18.95 -3.37 -23.17
C ALA A 752 -18.54 -2.66 -24.45
N ALA A 753 -19.11 -1.47 -24.66
CA ALA A 753 -18.79 -0.58 -25.77
C ALA A 753 -18.64 0.85 -25.26
N TRP A 754 -17.98 1.68 -26.06
CA TRP A 754 -17.70 3.07 -25.75
C TRP A 754 -17.97 3.94 -26.97
N ALA A 755 -18.33 5.20 -26.74
CA ALA A 755 -18.54 6.18 -27.78
C ALA A 755 -18.14 7.59 -27.32
N VAL A 756 -17.64 8.38 -28.26
CA VAL A 756 -17.40 9.81 -28.12
C VAL A 756 -18.20 10.51 -29.21
N THR A 757 -18.94 11.55 -28.86
CA THR A 757 -19.70 12.37 -29.81
C THR A 757 -19.32 13.83 -29.64
N VAL A 758 -19.32 14.57 -30.74
CA VAL A 758 -19.19 16.02 -30.74
C VAL A 758 -20.55 16.61 -30.42
N ALA A 759 -20.60 17.58 -29.50
CA ALA A 759 -21.82 18.30 -29.18
C ALA A 759 -22.34 19.02 -30.43
N ALA A 760 -23.59 18.75 -30.79
CA ALA A 760 -24.28 19.46 -31.87
C ALA A 760 -25.20 20.56 -31.28
N PRO A 761 -25.52 21.61 -32.07
CA PRO A 761 -26.57 22.56 -31.72
C PRO A 761 -27.90 21.88 -31.36
N VAL A 762 -28.70 22.52 -30.51
CA VAL A 762 -29.99 21.98 -30.06
C VAL A 762 -30.90 21.71 -31.26
N GLY A 763 -31.28 20.45 -31.47
CA GLY A 763 -32.13 20.01 -32.57
C GLY A 763 -31.39 19.30 -33.72
N GLU A 764 -30.05 19.30 -33.70
CA GLU A 764 -29.22 18.58 -34.67
C GLU A 764 -28.71 17.24 -34.09
N PRO A 765 -28.50 16.21 -34.94
CA PRO A 765 -27.95 14.94 -34.49
C PRO A 765 -26.48 15.12 -34.08
N ALA A 766 -26.12 14.58 -32.90
CA ALA A 766 -24.73 14.53 -32.46
C ALA A 766 -23.90 13.69 -33.43
N VAL A 767 -22.70 14.18 -33.77
CA VAL A 767 -21.78 13.48 -34.68
C VAL A 767 -20.91 12.53 -33.88
N ILE A 768 -20.86 11.26 -34.29
CA ILE A 768 -19.97 10.28 -33.66
C ILE A 768 -18.53 10.60 -34.05
N LEU A 769 -17.72 10.94 -33.05
CA LEU A 769 -16.31 11.18 -33.21
C LEU A 769 -15.55 9.85 -33.36
N ALA A 770 -15.79 8.94 -32.43
CA ALA A 770 -15.22 7.59 -32.40
C ALA A 770 -16.10 6.69 -31.53
N ALA A 771 -16.21 5.43 -31.89
CA ALA A 771 -16.91 4.43 -31.10
C ALA A 771 -16.33 3.05 -31.34
N GLY A 772 -16.52 2.15 -30.38
CA GLY A 772 -16.10 0.78 -30.56
C GLY A 772 -16.40 -0.12 -29.37
N PRO A 773 -16.21 -1.44 -29.53
CA PRO A 773 -16.19 -2.35 -28.41
C PRO A 773 -14.97 -2.08 -27.50
N VAL A 774 -15.08 -2.43 -26.22
CA VAL A 774 -13.96 -2.36 -25.28
C VAL A 774 -12.99 -3.53 -25.57
N PRO A 775 -11.69 -3.31 -25.79
CA PRO A 775 -10.75 -4.41 -26.08
C PRO A 775 -10.33 -5.18 -24.81
N GLY A 776 -10.16 -6.50 -24.85
CA GLY A 776 -9.64 -7.32 -23.75
C GLY A 776 -10.68 -7.89 -22.78
N LEU A 777 -10.25 -8.60 -21.73
CA LEU A 777 -11.15 -9.45 -20.92
C LEU A 777 -12.06 -8.67 -19.95
N VAL A 778 -11.67 -7.45 -19.57
CA VAL A 778 -12.44 -6.64 -18.61
C VAL A 778 -13.51 -5.84 -19.33
N GLN A 779 -14.66 -6.46 -19.53
CA GLN A 779 -15.83 -5.86 -20.19
C GLN A 779 -16.74 -5.16 -19.16
N THR A 780 -16.66 -3.84 -18.99
CA THR A 780 -17.55 -3.09 -18.06
C THR A 780 -17.93 -1.73 -18.62
N ALA A 781 -19.12 -1.24 -18.28
CA ALA A 781 -19.58 0.11 -18.63
C ALA A 781 -18.56 1.18 -18.18
N TYR A 782 -18.06 1.07 -16.95
CA TYR A 782 -17.03 1.97 -16.42
C TYR A 782 -15.74 1.98 -17.25
N ARG A 783 -15.29 0.82 -17.76
CA ARG A 783 -14.14 0.78 -18.66
C ARG A 783 -14.50 1.34 -20.04
N GLY A 784 -15.73 1.16 -20.49
CA GLY A 784 -16.27 1.83 -21.68
C GLY A 784 -16.15 3.36 -21.56
N GLU A 785 -16.64 3.94 -20.46
CA GLU A 785 -16.52 5.38 -20.18
C GLU A 785 -15.04 5.83 -20.19
N LEU A 786 -14.16 5.08 -19.53
CA LEU A 786 -12.72 5.39 -19.52
C LEU A 786 -12.09 5.31 -20.92
N SER A 787 -12.50 4.36 -21.75
CA SER A 787 -12.07 4.24 -23.13
C SER A 787 -12.54 5.43 -23.97
N ALA A 788 -13.81 5.84 -23.84
CA ALA A 788 -14.34 7.03 -24.51
C ALA A 788 -13.56 8.29 -24.11
N VAL A 789 -13.30 8.48 -22.81
CA VAL A 789 -12.49 9.60 -22.32
C VAL A 789 -11.07 9.56 -22.86
N LEU A 790 -10.44 8.38 -22.90
CA LEU A 790 -9.10 8.23 -23.46
C LEU A 790 -9.07 8.56 -24.96
N SER A 791 -10.11 8.15 -25.70
CA SER A 791 -10.25 8.48 -27.12
C SER A 791 -10.42 9.99 -27.33
N ALA A 792 -11.27 10.66 -26.54
CA ALA A 792 -11.43 12.11 -26.56
C ALA A 792 -10.11 12.85 -26.26
N LEU A 793 -9.34 12.39 -25.28
CA LEU A 793 -8.02 12.95 -24.97
C LEU A 793 -7.01 12.73 -26.09
N LYS A 794 -7.04 11.58 -26.77
CA LYS A 794 -6.18 11.30 -27.93
C LYS A 794 -6.53 12.18 -29.12
N TYR A 795 -7.81 12.45 -29.35
CA TYR A 795 -8.26 13.39 -30.38
C TYR A 795 -7.74 14.81 -30.09
N ALA A 796 -7.86 15.26 -28.84
CA ALA A 796 -7.32 16.55 -28.42
C ALA A 796 -5.79 16.62 -28.51
N GLN A 797 -5.06 15.52 -28.29
CA GLN A 797 -3.60 15.51 -28.40
C GLN A 797 -3.12 15.55 -29.86
N ALA A 798 -3.88 14.98 -30.79
CA ALA A 798 -3.54 14.94 -32.21
C ALA A 798 -3.78 16.28 -32.93
N SER A 799 -4.43 17.24 -32.27
CA SER A 799 -4.51 18.63 -32.72
C SER A 799 -3.35 19.43 -32.10
N ASP A 800 -2.51 20.08 -32.91
CA ASP A 800 -1.26 20.75 -32.47
C ASP A 800 -1.45 22.01 -31.59
N ALA A 801 -2.66 22.29 -31.08
CA ALA A 801 -2.95 23.46 -30.26
C ALA A 801 -2.84 23.15 -28.75
N GLY A 802 -2.39 24.12 -27.96
CA GLY A 802 -2.36 23.97 -26.50
C GLY A 802 -3.78 23.97 -25.93
N PHE A 803 -4.26 22.84 -25.41
CA PHE A 803 -5.64 22.73 -24.90
C PHE A 803 -5.76 22.81 -23.37
N ALA A 804 -6.86 23.42 -22.92
CA ALA A 804 -7.35 23.37 -21.54
C ALA A 804 -8.55 22.41 -21.47
N PHE A 805 -8.51 21.44 -20.55
CA PHE A 805 -9.53 20.39 -20.47
C PHE A 805 -10.44 20.59 -19.25
N GLY A 806 -11.76 20.66 -19.49
CA GLY A 806 -12.81 20.72 -18.47
C GLY A 806 -13.69 19.48 -18.50
N VAL A 807 -13.81 18.77 -17.38
CA VAL A 807 -14.71 17.62 -17.27
C VAL A 807 -15.95 18.00 -16.48
N ILE A 808 -17.12 17.86 -17.10
CA ILE A 808 -18.41 17.94 -16.43
C ILE A 808 -18.96 16.52 -16.32
N VAL A 809 -19.03 16.01 -15.08
CA VAL A 809 -19.65 14.71 -14.81
C VAL A 809 -21.10 14.96 -14.46
N TRP A 810 -22.02 14.49 -15.32
CA TRP A 810 -23.43 14.37 -15.00
C TRP A 810 -23.63 13.05 -14.26
N GLY A 811 -24.22 13.11 -13.07
CA GLY A 811 -24.44 11.96 -12.18
C GLY A 811 -25.88 11.79 -11.80
#